data_AF-A0A7S4BC31-F1
#
_entry.id   AF-A0A7S4BC31-F1
#
_cell.length_a   1.000
_cell.length_b   1.000
_cell.length_c   1.000
_cell.angle_alpha   90.00
_cell.angle_beta   90.00
_cell.angle_gamma   90.00
#
_symmetry.space_group_name_H-M   'P 1'
#
loop_
_entity.id
_entity.type
_entity.pdbx_description
1 polymer ?
#
loop_
_entity_poly.entity_id
_entity_poly.type
_entity_poly.pdbx_seq_one_letter_code
_entity_poly.pdbx_strand_id
1 'polypeptide(L)'
;MTSSTMSNCFAVGSIANGGGIFAANSCTLTMENAAITSCVAFSEFYAATGGGICVENFCVLTLTGSVVTSCAADGYNSAGGGISAASSCDLTLTSSEVASCITNGFYEAVGGGIFAEESCALMLISSAVSSCESTGFSAFGGGISNNGLVVLTLTNTAVTNCATTAVFVSYGGGIDAAASCSVTLTSSAVTHCLATDASSTEGGGLFMTSSFLTLASSLILSCRVSGPPDSRTEAGGLRADGGEYIITNGSSIRNCSAPLGNTLSVTSAVVTYVFPTAAGYWLPQIECRVYREICPSNGLACLENRDACSKVIDDVNGSAPVGCTPSSVVQPCPWKLNPSLLLKRIYQLPAEPLDADLPFACVPGYLGSSSELDQGSPFCGGPCPAGTYCPTEATSIPRVCPAGSFCPEGSLVPQLCPPATFSNETGLESRHQCTPCLIGHACAAGATAPTPCEAGTYTDTPSSVCHNVPAGRYQDQVGQSGSLPCHPGYACPEASREPVPCIPGTFSNKTNLISTSECEAAPQGFFAVAGSSAPSLCFAGRYGSRAGFANGQCEGACAVGHYCPEGSTNATAYACPAGTYNSFNGGRSADACTPCPAGLVSAEEGSSLCYKCEPGSVASSPGSSQCELCNQGQYQPLKGMNECRVCEVGTWSLSGSSACEACDSGFFKNATSDPGDKCQGCEITKGYECPRNTTLATVKVKEGFWRHSENTIVLYECRSGGAGWTPCVGGRDAGDDGNGYCASGYEGPVCEVCLDTNAYFEKSSARCVDCGSVASSVAVLVVIAIVLVVLIVAVVKLVASSWKPRNALAARTLVFARRQRLVWRQLGVMSKLKQLIGLYQVIAAIPTVFNVSLPDESYTAWINALSWPNFLDSIFLPTECYGGGYFALLISTTLWPIVLIFVMFFASVAWECACKAFKQRQQSSWREGAVLGIARALPSALFLSFLCIISASTRVFKVSQAEHLDSCTLST
;
A
#
# COMPACT_ATOMS: atom_id res chain seq x y z
N MET A 1 20.72 -44.24 -21.83
CA MET A 1 21.38 -43.76 -23.07
C MET A 1 20.34 -43.05 -23.91
N THR A 2 20.69 -41.91 -24.52
CA THR A 2 19.76 -41.11 -25.34
C THR A 2 20.45 -40.71 -26.64
N SER A 3 19.85 -40.99 -27.80
CA SER A 3 20.37 -40.58 -29.12
C SER A 3 21.85 -40.94 -29.35
N SER A 4 22.26 -42.13 -28.89
CA SER A 4 23.67 -42.55 -28.78
C SER A 4 23.87 -43.94 -29.39
N THR A 5 25.02 -44.17 -30.04
CA THR A 5 25.38 -45.46 -30.65
C THR A 5 26.60 -46.07 -29.96
N MET A 6 26.50 -47.36 -29.62
CA MET A 6 27.60 -48.21 -29.16
C MET A 6 27.86 -49.28 -30.22
N SER A 7 29.12 -49.51 -30.61
CA SER A 7 29.43 -50.45 -31.69
C SER A 7 30.77 -51.15 -31.57
N ASN A 8 30.84 -52.37 -32.13
CA ASN A 8 32.06 -53.19 -32.20
C ASN A 8 32.69 -53.47 -30.82
N CYS A 9 31.84 -53.74 -29.82
CA CYS A 9 32.28 -54.10 -28.47
C CYS A 9 32.48 -55.62 -28.34
N PHE A 10 33.44 -56.04 -27.52
CA PHE A 10 33.81 -57.45 -27.35
C PHE A 10 34.00 -57.76 -25.86
N ALA A 11 33.21 -58.69 -25.34
CA ALA A 11 33.43 -59.31 -24.03
C ALA A 11 34.00 -60.72 -24.25
N VAL A 12 35.20 -60.98 -23.72
CA VAL A 12 35.91 -62.26 -23.90
C VAL A 12 36.33 -62.80 -22.54
N GLY A 13 35.98 -64.05 -22.22
CA GLY A 13 36.41 -64.69 -20.97
C GLY A 13 35.86 -66.09 -20.79
N SER A 14 36.18 -66.74 -19.66
CA SER A 14 35.61 -68.05 -19.33
C SER A 14 34.08 -68.01 -19.21
N ILE A 15 33.54 -66.89 -18.74
CA ILE A 15 32.12 -66.52 -18.83
C ILE A 15 32.09 -65.10 -19.40
N ALA A 16 31.20 -64.82 -20.35
CA ALA A 16 31.09 -63.53 -21.02
C ALA A 16 29.63 -63.05 -21.02
N ASN A 17 29.33 -62.03 -20.21
CA ASN A 17 27.98 -61.45 -20.11
C ASN A 17 28.02 -60.01 -20.64
N GLY A 18 27.10 -59.65 -21.54
CA GLY A 18 26.92 -58.29 -22.03
C GLY A 18 28.03 -57.84 -22.98
N GLY A 19 28.00 -58.28 -24.24
CA GLY A 19 29.02 -57.92 -25.24
C GLY A 19 29.11 -56.41 -25.53
N GLY A 20 27.99 -55.69 -25.39
CA GLY A 20 27.95 -54.22 -25.33
C GLY A 20 27.71 -53.68 -23.92
N ILE A 21 26.62 -54.10 -23.27
CA ILE A 21 26.24 -53.66 -21.92
C ILE A 21 25.94 -54.86 -21.02
N PHE A 22 26.55 -54.89 -19.85
CA PHE A 22 26.16 -55.74 -18.73
C PHE A 22 25.62 -54.87 -17.59
N ALA A 23 24.43 -55.19 -17.07
CA ALA A 23 23.83 -54.48 -15.95
C ALA A 23 23.20 -55.47 -14.95
N ALA A 24 23.60 -55.40 -13.68
CA ALA A 24 23.13 -56.32 -12.65
C ALA A 24 22.91 -55.64 -11.30
N ASN A 25 22.09 -56.25 -10.45
CA ASN A 25 21.79 -55.89 -9.06
C ASN A 25 20.98 -54.59 -8.90
N SER A 26 19.65 -54.72 -8.95
CA SER A 26 18.69 -53.65 -8.62
C SER A 26 18.91 -52.36 -9.41
N CYS A 27 19.14 -52.48 -10.72
CA CYS A 27 19.44 -51.37 -11.61
C CYS A 27 18.25 -50.94 -12.50
N THR A 28 18.37 -49.79 -13.14
CA THR A 28 17.44 -49.35 -14.19
C THR A 28 18.24 -48.82 -15.38
N LEU A 29 18.09 -49.46 -16.53
CA LEU A 29 18.75 -49.10 -17.78
C LEU A 29 17.71 -48.65 -18.79
N THR A 30 17.70 -47.35 -19.09
CA THR A 30 16.82 -46.78 -20.13
C THR A 30 17.60 -46.44 -21.39
N MET A 31 17.00 -46.70 -22.55
CA MET A 31 17.52 -46.42 -23.88
C MET A 31 16.45 -45.72 -24.71
N GLU A 32 16.74 -44.51 -25.19
CA GLU A 32 15.83 -43.72 -26.01
C GLU A 32 16.52 -43.29 -27.31
N ASN A 33 15.98 -43.69 -28.46
CA ASN A 33 16.55 -43.45 -29.79
C ASN A 33 18.05 -43.85 -29.90
N ALA A 34 18.45 -44.90 -29.17
CA ALA A 34 19.83 -45.35 -29.06
C ALA A 34 20.07 -46.64 -29.86
N ALA A 35 21.32 -46.91 -30.22
CA ALA A 35 21.71 -48.09 -30.99
C ALA A 35 22.85 -48.88 -30.34
N ILE A 36 22.77 -50.20 -30.35
CA ILE A 36 23.87 -51.12 -30.04
C ILE A 36 24.07 -52.01 -31.27
N THR A 37 25.29 -52.07 -31.82
CA THR A 37 25.53 -52.81 -33.06
C THR A 37 26.87 -53.52 -33.13
N SER A 38 26.89 -54.75 -33.66
CA SER A 38 28.11 -55.53 -33.86
C SER A 38 28.87 -55.81 -32.56
N CYS A 39 28.15 -56.01 -31.45
CA CYS A 39 28.74 -56.36 -30.16
C CYS A 39 28.74 -57.87 -29.96
N VAL A 40 29.80 -58.41 -29.35
CA VAL A 40 30.00 -59.87 -29.21
C VAL A 40 30.35 -60.23 -27.78
N ALA A 41 29.65 -61.21 -27.20
CA ALA A 41 30.04 -61.93 -26.01
C ALA A 41 30.60 -63.30 -26.41
N PHE A 42 31.85 -63.61 -26.04
CA PHE A 42 32.56 -64.82 -26.47
C PHE A 42 33.17 -65.58 -25.28
N SER A 43 32.87 -66.87 -25.17
CA SER A 43 33.43 -67.81 -24.19
C SER A 43 33.96 -69.09 -24.84
N GLU A 44 35.16 -69.51 -24.46
CA GLU A 44 35.75 -70.77 -24.96
C GLU A 44 35.25 -72.02 -24.23
N PHE A 45 34.74 -71.90 -22.99
CA PHE A 45 34.58 -73.05 -22.08
C PHE A 45 33.27 -73.10 -21.27
N TYR A 46 32.55 -71.99 -21.09
CA TYR A 46 31.29 -71.97 -20.34
C TYR A 46 30.25 -71.10 -21.06
N ALA A 47 29.70 -70.08 -20.38
CA ALA A 47 28.52 -69.35 -20.85
C ALA A 47 28.89 -68.04 -21.57
N ALA A 48 28.12 -67.73 -22.61
CA ALA A 48 28.08 -66.40 -23.23
C ALA A 48 26.64 -65.88 -23.24
N THR A 49 26.36 -64.74 -22.60
CA THR A 49 25.00 -64.20 -22.47
C THR A 49 24.92 -62.74 -22.93
N GLY A 50 23.84 -62.38 -23.64
CA GLY A 50 23.54 -60.99 -23.99
C GLY A 50 24.59 -60.36 -24.91
N GLY A 51 24.68 -60.79 -26.16
CA GLY A 51 25.68 -60.30 -27.11
C GLY A 51 25.66 -58.77 -27.30
N GLY A 52 24.47 -58.18 -27.30
CA GLY A 52 24.27 -56.73 -27.20
C GLY A 52 24.14 -56.26 -25.75
N ILE A 53 23.09 -56.72 -25.07
CA ILE A 53 22.75 -56.35 -23.69
C ILE A 53 22.53 -57.61 -22.85
N CYS A 54 23.09 -57.67 -21.65
CA CYS A 54 22.74 -58.63 -20.61
C CYS A 54 22.25 -57.89 -19.35
N VAL A 55 21.07 -58.26 -18.85
CA VAL A 55 20.52 -57.74 -17.59
C VAL A 55 20.18 -58.86 -16.60
N GLU A 56 20.57 -58.69 -15.34
CA GLU A 56 20.42 -59.71 -14.30
C GLU A 56 19.99 -59.10 -12.94
N ASN A 57 19.48 -59.93 -12.04
CA ASN A 57 19.31 -59.64 -10.60
C ASN A 57 18.51 -58.35 -10.32
N PHE A 58 17.20 -58.37 -10.52
CA PHE A 58 16.29 -57.23 -10.23
C PHE A 58 16.56 -55.95 -11.04
N CYS A 59 17.15 -56.07 -12.23
CA CYS A 59 17.33 -54.94 -13.13
C CYS A 59 16.11 -54.72 -14.05
N VAL A 60 15.79 -53.46 -14.32
CA VAL A 60 14.74 -53.04 -15.25
C VAL A 60 15.37 -52.44 -16.51
N LEU A 61 14.98 -52.92 -17.69
CA LEU A 61 15.48 -52.49 -19.00
C LEU A 61 14.33 -51.94 -19.86
N THR A 62 14.45 -50.69 -20.29
CA THR A 62 13.45 -50.02 -21.14
C THR A 62 14.09 -49.47 -22.41
N LEU A 63 13.64 -49.94 -23.57
CA LEU A 63 14.04 -49.45 -24.89
C LEU A 63 12.85 -48.73 -25.56
N THR A 64 13.06 -47.48 -25.97
CA THR A 64 12.10 -46.68 -26.74
C THR A 64 12.77 -46.17 -28.01
N GLY A 65 12.19 -46.43 -29.19
CA GLY A 65 12.77 -45.98 -30.47
C GLY A 65 14.18 -46.51 -30.77
N SER A 66 14.62 -47.57 -30.09
CA SER A 66 16.02 -48.00 -30.01
C SER A 66 16.28 -49.31 -30.78
N VAL A 67 17.53 -49.54 -31.18
CA VAL A 67 17.92 -50.68 -32.02
C VAL A 67 19.05 -51.49 -31.39
N VAL A 68 18.92 -52.81 -31.33
CA VAL A 68 20.00 -53.75 -31.01
C VAL A 68 20.20 -54.67 -32.20
N THR A 69 21.32 -54.57 -32.91
CA THR A 69 21.46 -55.27 -34.20
C THR A 69 22.84 -55.89 -34.45
N SER A 70 22.88 -57.00 -35.18
CA SER A 70 24.13 -57.67 -35.57
C SER A 70 25.01 -58.10 -34.38
N CYS A 71 24.41 -58.34 -33.21
CA CYS A 71 25.13 -58.75 -32.01
C CYS A 71 25.21 -60.28 -31.89
N ALA A 72 26.24 -60.80 -31.23
CA ALA A 72 26.47 -62.24 -31.12
C ALA A 72 26.79 -62.70 -29.69
N ALA A 73 26.28 -63.86 -29.30
CA ALA A 73 26.66 -64.59 -28.08
C ALA A 73 27.19 -65.97 -28.48
N ASP A 74 28.50 -66.15 -28.34
CA ASP A 74 29.25 -67.33 -28.82
C ASP A 74 29.90 -68.06 -27.63
N GLY A 75 29.55 -69.33 -27.39
CA GLY A 75 29.95 -70.03 -26.16
C GLY A 75 29.76 -71.54 -26.17
N TYR A 76 29.97 -72.18 -25.01
CA TYR A 76 29.61 -73.59 -24.83
C TYR A 76 28.10 -73.71 -24.61
N ASN A 77 27.57 -72.91 -23.67
CA ASN A 77 26.15 -72.61 -23.56
C ASN A 77 25.95 -71.12 -23.87
N SER A 78 24.96 -70.75 -24.66
CA SER A 78 24.82 -69.36 -25.11
C SER A 78 23.38 -68.88 -25.11
N ALA A 79 23.17 -67.62 -24.71
CA ALA A 79 21.85 -67.07 -24.49
C ALA A 79 21.73 -65.60 -24.94
N GLY A 80 20.67 -65.26 -25.66
CA GLY A 80 20.30 -63.85 -25.90
C GLY A 80 21.30 -63.09 -26.78
N GLY A 81 21.50 -63.52 -28.03
CA GLY A 81 22.46 -62.91 -28.96
C GLY A 81 22.30 -61.39 -29.11
N GLY A 82 21.07 -60.89 -29.06
CA GLY A 82 20.77 -59.46 -28.92
C GLY A 82 20.67 -59.04 -27.46
N ILE A 83 19.65 -59.53 -26.75
CA ILE A 83 19.33 -59.18 -25.36
C ILE A 83 19.15 -60.46 -24.53
N SER A 84 19.80 -60.53 -23.37
CA SER A 84 19.57 -61.56 -22.34
C SER A 84 19.04 -60.89 -21.07
N ALA A 85 18.02 -61.49 -20.45
CA ALA A 85 17.33 -60.93 -19.29
C ALA A 85 16.99 -62.02 -18.26
N ALA A 86 17.64 -62.01 -17.10
CA ALA A 86 17.58 -63.10 -16.11
C ALA A 86 17.37 -62.61 -14.66
N SER A 87 17.02 -63.55 -13.78
CA SER A 87 16.88 -63.37 -12.33
C SER A 87 16.00 -62.18 -11.91
N SER A 88 14.69 -62.32 -12.16
CA SER A 88 13.60 -61.42 -11.72
C SER A 88 13.72 -59.97 -12.24
N CYS A 89 13.50 -59.79 -13.54
CA CYS A 89 13.79 -58.56 -14.29
C CYS A 89 12.59 -58.07 -15.13
N ASP A 90 12.50 -56.77 -15.42
CA ASP A 90 11.45 -56.24 -16.33
C ASP A 90 12.10 -55.72 -17.61
N LEU A 91 11.68 -56.23 -18.77
CA LEU A 91 12.16 -55.82 -20.09
C LEU A 91 11.00 -55.27 -20.94
N THR A 92 11.04 -53.98 -21.24
CA THR A 92 10.03 -53.30 -22.08
C THR A 92 10.67 -52.68 -23.33
N LEU A 93 10.18 -53.08 -24.51
CA LEU A 93 10.52 -52.48 -25.81
C LEU A 93 9.28 -51.76 -26.37
N THR A 94 9.42 -50.48 -26.70
CA THR A 94 8.40 -49.68 -27.39
C THR A 94 8.98 -49.09 -28.68
N SER A 95 8.33 -49.34 -29.81
CA SER A 95 8.78 -48.87 -31.13
C SER A 95 10.27 -49.15 -31.41
N SER A 96 10.76 -50.31 -30.97
CA SER A 96 12.19 -50.66 -30.95
C SER A 96 12.45 -51.95 -31.75
N GLU A 97 13.71 -52.19 -32.14
CA GLU A 97 14.07 -53.29 -33.04
C GLU A 97 15.25 -54.12 -32.48
N VAL A 98 15.11 -55.45 -32.52
CA VAL A 98 16.21 -56.41 -32.30
C VAL A 98 16.41 -57.22 -33.58
N ALA A 99 17.52 -57.03 -34.29
CA ALA A 99 17.65 -57.56 -35.65
C ALA A 99 19.02 -58.16 -35.99
N SER A 100 19.03 -59.25 -36.75
CA SER A 100 20.26 -59.91 -37.23
C SER A 100 21.21 -60.39 -36.11
N CYS A 101 20.67 -60.67 -34.92
CA CYS A 101 21.46 -61.13 -33.78
C CYS A 101 21.58 -62.66 -33.77
N ILE A 102 22.72 -63.18 -33.30
CA ILE A 102 23.07 -64.60 -33.40
C ILE A 102 23.45 -65.15 -32.02
N THR A 103 22.98 -66.35 -31.69
CA THR A 103 23.42 -67.10 -30.50
C THR A 103 24.03 -68.41 -30.97
N ASN A 104 25.33 -68.63 -30.76
CA ASN A 104 26.03 -69.86 -31.13
C ASN A 104 26.53 -70.58 -29.88
N GLY A 105 25.85 -71.67 -29.51
CA GLY A 105 26.19 -72.48 -28.34
C GLY A 105 26.66 -73.88 -28.75
N PHE A 106 27.90 -74.26 -28.43
CA PHE A 106 28.42 -75.58 -28.80
C PHE A 106 27.54 -76.74 -28.31
N TYR A 107 26.99 -76.62 -27.09
CA TYR A 107 26.05 -77.58 -26.50
C TYR A 107 24.60 -77.07 -26.54
N GLU A 108 24.37 -75.82 -26.14
CA GLU A 108 23.02 -75.26 -26.00
C GLU A 108 22.97 -73.78 -26.40
N ALA A 109 22.01 -73.40 -27.24
CA ALA A 109 21.80 -72.03 -27.70
C ALA A 109 20.32 -71.60 -27.52
N VAL A 110 20.07 -70.51 -26.81
CA VAL A 110 18.71 -70.04 -26.49
C VAL A 110 18.50 -68.56 -26.84
N GLY A 111 17.41 -68.23 -27.54
CA GLY A 111 17.01 -66.85 -27.75
C GLY A 111 17.93 -66.06 -28.69
N GLY A 112 17.91 -66.37 -29.99
CA GLY A 112 18.79 -65.74 -30.99
C GLY A 112 18.75 -64.20 -30.96
N GLY A 113 17.55 -63.62 -30.83
CA GLY A 113 17.33 -62.20 -30.61
C GLY A 113 17.23 -61.84 -29.12
N ILE A 114 16.24 -62.40 -28.44
CA ILE A 114 15.95 -62.12 -27.02
C ILE A 114 15.86 -63.43 -26.24
N PHE A 115 16.52 -63.49 -25.08
CA PHE A 115 16.37 -64.54 -24.10
C PHE A 115 15.85 -63.96 -22.78
N ALA A 116 14.87 -64.64 -22.15
CA ALA A 116 14.33 -64.26 -20.85
C ALA A 116 14.18 -65.48 -19.93
N GLU A 117 14.61 -65.38 -18.66
CA GLU A 117 14.48 -66.44 -17.67
C GLU A 117 14.18 -65.96 -16.24
N GLU A 118 13.83 -66.90 -15.34
CA GLU A 118 13.68 -66.69 -13.88
C GLU A 118 12.76 -65.53 -13.45
N SER A 119 11.46 -65.62 -13.75
CA SER A 119 10.41 -64.70 -13.26
C SER A 119 10.53 -63.24 -13.72
N CYS A 120 11.12 -63.01 -14.89
CA CYS A 120 11.05 -61.71 -15.56
C CYS A 120 9.65 -61.41 -16.15
N ALA A 121 9.43 -60.18 -16.63
CA ALA A 121 8.32 -59.81 -17.51
C ALA A 121 8.83 -59.15 -18.80
N LEU A 122 8.34 -59.61 -19.96
CA LEU A 122 8.81 -59.21 -21.28
C LEU A 122 7.67 -58.60 -22.11
N MET A 123 7.75 -57.31 -22.40
CA MET A 123 6.70 -56.56 -23.09
C MET A 123 7.23 -55.84 -24.34
N LEU A 124 6.75 -56.22 -25.52
CA LEU A 124 7.11 -55.61 -26.81
C LEU A 124 5.87 -54.95 -27.45
N ILE A 125 5.88 -53.63 -27.54
CA ILE A 125 4.80 -52.81 -28.11
C ILE A 125 5.28 -52.15 -29.40
N SER A 126 4.56 -52.35 -30.52
CA SER A 126 4.87 -51.77 -31.83
C SER A 126 6.33 -51.98 -32.28
N SER A 127 6.93 -53.11 -31.89
CA SER A 127 8.37 -53.38 -32.00
C SER A 127 8.63 -54.54 -32.99
N ALA A 128 9.90 -54.81 -33.29
CA ALA A 128 10.29 -55.88 -34.20
C ALA A 128 11.44 -56.74 -33.64
N VAL A 129 11.36 -58.05 -33.86
CA VAL A 129 12.47 -59.00 -33.72
C VAL A 129 12.65 -59.68 -35.08
N SER A 130 13.79 -59.52 -35.76
CA SER A 130 13.91 -60.03 -37.13
C SER A 130 15.27 -60.58 -37.51
N SER A 131 15.27 -61.61 -38.37
CA SER A 131 16.49 -62.21 -38.94
C SER A 131 17.50 -62.72 -37.89
N CYS A 132 17.03 -63.01 -36.67
CA CYS A 132 17.86 -63.54 -35.59
C CYS A 132 17.98 -65.06 -35.67
N GLU A 133 19.11 -65.61 -35.25
CA GLU A 133 19.41 -67.04 -35.35
C GLU A 133 19.94 -67.61 -34.02
N SER A 134 19.54 -68.84 -33.70
CA SER A 134 20.12 -69.63 -32.60
C SER A 134 20.69 -70.93 -33.18
N THR A 135 21.99 -71.20 -32.99
CA THR A 135 22.67 -72.40 -33.51
C THR A 135 23.41 -73.19 -32.44
N GLY A 136 23.32 -74.52 -32.45
CA GLY A 136 24.03 -75.34 -31.48
C GLY A 136 23.83 -76.85 -31.58
N PHE A 137 24.28 -77.62 -30.57
CA PHE A 137 23.90 -79.03 -30.48
C PHE A 137 22.41 -79.17 -30.11
N SER A 138 21.92 -78.35 -29.19
CA SER A 138 20.49 -78.05 -29.00
C SER A 138 20.25 -76.55 -29.18
N ALA A 139 19.18 -76.14 -29.87
CA ALA A 139 18.84 -74.74 -30.07
C ALA A 139 17.35 -74.46 -29.86
N PHE A 140 17.04 -73.33 -29.23
CA PHE A 140 15.69 -72.92 -28.88
C PHE A 140 15.47 -71.42 -29.16
N GLY A 141 14.28 -71.06 -29.68
CA GLY A 141 13.82 -69.68 -29.79
C GLY A 141 14.68 -68.77 -30.67
N GLY A 142 14.58 -68.91 -31.99
CA GLY A 142 15.44 -68.18 -32.93
C GLY A 142 15.26 -66.66 -32.85
N GLY A 143 14.04 -66.19 -32.62
CA GLY A 143 13.73 -64.80 -32.30
C GLY A 143 13.73 -64.56 -30.80
N ILE A 144 12.85 -65.25 -30.08
CA ILE A 144 12.65 -65.10 -28.64
C ILE A 144 12.63 -66.50 -27.99
N SER A 145 13.42 -66.73 -26.94
CA SER A 145 13.24 -67.89 -26.03
C SER A 145 12.87 -67.38 -24.63
N ASN A 146 11.91 -68.05 -24.01
CA ASN A 146 11.23 -67.57 -22.81
C ASN A 146 11.07 -68.69 -21.78
N ASN A 147 11.93 -68.75 -20.77
CA ASN A 147 12.13 -69.91 -19.92
C ASN A 147 11.87 -69.64 -18.42
N GLY A 148 10.69 -70.02 -17.94
CA GLY A 148 10.36 -70.02 -16.50
C GLY A 148 9.01 -69.37 -16.20
N LEU A 149 8.86 -68.71 -15.06
CA LEU A 149 7.61 -68.05 -14.68
C LEU A 149 7.44 -66.67 -15.34
N VAL A 150 7.67 -66.59 -16.66
CA VAL A 150 7.80 -65.32 -17.40
C VAL A 150 6.53 -65.00 -18.22
N VAL A 151 6.10 -63.75 -18.15
CA VAL A 151 5.00 -63.22 -18.97
C VAL A 151 5.57 -62.53 -20.22
N LEU A 152 5.24 -63.05 -21.40
CA LEU A 152 5.60 -62.49 -22.71
C LEU A 152 4.37 -61.84 -23.37
N THR A 153 4.40 -60.53 -23.58
CA THR A 153 3.31 -59.78 -24.22
C THR A 153 3.81 -59.06 -25.48
N LEU A 154 3.26 -59.45 -26.64
CA LEU A 154 3.54 -58.86 -27.95
C LEU A 154 2.29 -58.12 -28.45
N THR A 155 2.33 -56.79 -28.51
CA THR A 155 1.22 -55.97 -29.01
C THR A 155 1.65 -55.18 -30.25
N ASN A 156 1.00 -55.41 -31.40
CA ASN A 156 1.37 -54.79 -32.68
C ASN A 156 2.84 -55.05 -33.07
N THR A 157 3.39 -56.20 -32.67
CA THR A 157 4.82 -56.52 -32.78
C THR A 157 5.06 -57.64 -33.79
N ALA A 158 6.17 -57.59 -34.52
CA ALA A 158 6.52 -58.57 -35.55
C ALA A 158 7.76 -59.40 -35.15
N VAL A 159 7.67 -60.73 -35.28
CA VAL A 159 8.79 -61.67 -35.20
C VAL A 159 8.97 -62.32 -36.58
N THR A 160 10.04 -62.04 -37.31
CA THR A 160 10.12 -62.38 -38.74
C THR A 160 11.48 -62.90 -39.19
N ASN A 161 11.48 -63.92 -40.08
CA ASN A 161 12.70 -64.53 -40.64
C ASN A 161 13.70 -65.06 -39.60
N CYS A 162 13.25 -65.37 -38.38
CA CYS A 162 14.11 -65.94 -37.34
C CYS A 162 14.34 -67.45 -37.55
N ALA A 163 15.49 -67.97 -37.12
CA ALA A 163 15.90 -69.35 -37.35
C ALA A 163 16.44 -70.06 -36.09
N THR A 164 16.18 -71.36 -35.98
CA THR A 164 16.82 -72.28 -35.02
C THR A 164 17.46 -73.43 -35.78
N THR A 165 18.77 -73.63 -35.60
CA THR A 165 19.58 -74.59 -36.36
C THR A 165 20.32 -75.47 -35.37
N ALA A 166 19.94 -76.74 -35.21
CA ALA A 166 20.63 -77.62 -34.25
C ALA A 166 20.81 -79.04 -34.73
N VAL A 167 21.60 -79.84 -34.01
CA VAL A 167 21.91 -81.23 -34.39
C VAL A 167 21.02 -82.25 -33.67
N PHE A 168 20.69 -81.99 -32.40
CA PHE A 168 19.93 -82.90 -31.56
C PHE A 168 18.47 -82.44 -31.38
N VAL A 169 18.25 -81.22 -30.88
CA VAL A 169 16.94 -80.62 -30.62
C VAL A 169 16.89 -79.19 -31.18
N SER A 170 15.88 -78.88 -32.00
CA SER A 170 15.66 -77.54 -32.57
C SER A 170 14.20 -77.13 -32.41
N TYR A 171 13.89 -76.26 -31.44
CA TYR A 171 12.51 -75.87 -31.11
C TYR A 171 12.27 -74.36 -31.22
N GLY A 172 11.11 -73.97 -31.77
CA GLY A 172 10.67 -72.57 -31.73
C GLY A 172 11.46 -71.65 -32.66
N GLY A 173 11.35 -71.85 -33.97
CA GLY A 173 12.09 -71.05 -34.97
C GLY A 173 11.88 -69.53 -34.83
N GLY A 174 10.67 -69.11 -34.44
CA GLY A 174 10.35 -67.73 -34.08
C GLY A 174 10.38 -67.50 -32.57
N ILE A 175 9.49 -68.20 -31.85
CA ILE A 175 9.34 -68.10 -30.39
C ILE A 175 9.38 -69.49 -29.76
N ASP A 176 10.15 -69.62 -28.70
CA ASP A 176 10.15 -70.77 -27.79
C ASP A 176 9.68 -70.31 -26.40
N ALA A 177 8.85 -71.13 -25.75
CA ALA A 177 8.37 -70.88 -24.38
C ALA A 177 8.29 -72.18 -23.57
N ALA A 178 9.16 -72.30 -22.56
CA ALA A 178 9.20 -73.44 -21.65
C ALA A 178 8.11 -73.38 -20.55
N ALA A 179 8.05 -74.44 -19.75
CA ALA A 179 6.99 -74.66 -18.75
C ALA A 179 6.77 -73.49 -17.77
N SER A 180 5.49 -73.17 -17.55
CA SER A 180 4.97 -72.09 -16.67
C SER A 180 5.01 -70.66 -17.24
N CYS A 181 5.23 -70.50 -18.54
CA CYS A 181 5.14 -69.22 -19.23
C CYS A 181 3.69 -68.80 -19.55
N SER A 182 3.47 -67.50 -19.72
CA SER A 182 2.23 -66.92 -20.27
C SER A 182 2.55 -66.03 -21.46
N VAL A 183 2.08 -66.40 -22.65
CA VAL A 183 2.40 -65.73 -23.92
C VAL A 183 1.13 -65.12 -24.51
N THR A 184 1.14 -63.82 -24.81
CA THR A 184 0.00 -63.10 -25.41
C THR A 184 0.43 -62.32 -26.65
N LEU A 185 -0.20 -62.62 -27.79
CA LEU A 185 0.00 -61.91 -29.06
C LEU A 185 -1.29 -61.19 -29.45
N THR A 186 -1.29 -59.86 -29.41
CA THR A 186 -2.41 -59.01 -29.85
C THR A 186 -2.03 -58.18 -31.07
N SER A 187 -2.73 -58.38 -32.21
CA SER A 187 -2.43 -57.75 -33.51
C SER A 187 -0.96 -57.92 -33.95
N SER A 188 -0.32 -59.03 -33.53
CA SER A 188 1.10 -59.31 -33.72
C SER A 188 1.30 -60.41 -34.75
N ALA A 189 2.49 -60.50 -35.35
CA ALA A 189 2.77 -61.46 -36.42
C ALA A 189 4.06 -62.24 -36.18
N VAL A 190 4.02 -63.57 -36.34
CA VAL A 190 5.20 -64.44 -36.40
C VAL A 190 5.26 -65.06 -37.79
N THR A 191 6.22 -64.67 -38.63
CA THR A 191 6.20 -65.06 -40.05
C THR A 191 7.54 -65.47 -40.60
N HIS A 192 7.54 -66.44 -41.52
CA HIS A 192 8.71 -66.93 -42.24
C HIS A 192 9.84 -67.44 -41.31
N CYS A 193 9.50 -67.85 -40.09
CA CYS A 193 10.44 -68.44 -39.15
C CYS A 193 10.73 -69.91 -39.48
N LEU A 194 11.91 -70.39 -39.10
CA LEU A 194 12.44 -71.67 -39.53
C LEU A 194 13.08 -72.45 -38.37
N ALA A 195 12.82 -73.75 -38.28
CA ALA A 195 13.58 -74.66 -37.42
C ALA A 195 14.17 -75.80 -38.28
N THR A 196 15.48 -76.04 -38.17
CA THR A 196 16.21 -77.00 -39.03
C THR A 196 17.14 -77.97 -38.31
N ASP A 197 17.47 -79.02 -39.06
CA ASP A 197 18.66 -79.89 -38.99
C ASP A 197 18.80 -80.84 -37.79
N ALA A 198 17.85 -80.80 -36.84
CA ALA A 198 17.91 -81.59 -35.63
C ALA A 198 17.24 -82.97 -35.73
N SER A 199 17.63 -83.90 -34.85
CA SER A 199 16.97 -85.20 -34.69
C SER A 199 15.52 -85.10 -34.16
N SER A 200 15.23 -84.04 -33.41
CA SER A 200 13.89 -83.59 -33.04
C SER A 200 13.75 -82.10 -33.37
N THR A 201 12.90 -81.78 -34.33
CA THR A 201 12.64 -80.40 -34.77
C THR A 201 11.14 -80.11 -34.67
N GLU A 202 10.74 -79.15 -33.84
CA GLU A 202 9.32 -78.90 -33.55
C GLU A 202 8.99 -77.40 -33.43
N GLY A 203 7.83 -76.96 -33.95
CA GLY A 203 7.33 -75.60 -33.72
C GLY A 203 8.07 -74.51 -34.52
N GLY A 204 8.04 -74.58 -35.85
CA GLY A 204 8.79 -73.66 -36.74
C GLY A 204 8.43 -72.17 -36.57
N GLY A 205 7.21 -71.86 -36.14
CA GLY A 205 6.82 -70.51 -35.70
C GLY A 205 6.92 -70.36 -34.18
N LEU A 206 6.08 -71.12 -33.46
CA LEU A 206 6.00 -71.13 -32.00
C LEU A 206 6.18 -72.57 -31.48
N PHE A 207 6.98 -72.72 -30.42
CA PHE A 207 7.03 -73.92 -29.58
C PHE A 207 6.64 -73.55 -28.14
N MET A 208 5.73 -74.31 -27.55
CA MET A 208 5.13 -74.02 -26.25
C MET A 208 5.02 -75.33 -25.44
N THR A 209 5.55 -75.34 -24.20
CA THR A 209 5.35 -76.46 -23.26
C THR A 209 4.70 -75.98 -21.97
N SER A 210 3.71 -76.71 -21.46
CA SER A 210 3.03 -76.51 -20.16
C SER A 210 2.77 -75.04 -19.81
N SER A 211 2.21 -74.30 -20.77
CA SER A 211 2.14 -72.83 -20.76
C SER A 211 0.79 -72.31 -21.25
N PHE A 212 0.54 -71.01 -21.02
CA PHE A 212 -0.66 -70.34 -21.52
C PHE A 212 -0.35 -69.55 -22.80
N LEU A 213 -1.19 -69.67 -23.84
CA LEU A 213 -1.08 -68.87 -25.06
C LEU A 213 -2.40 -68.14 -25.33
N THR A 214 -2.35 -66.84 -25.64
CA THR A 214 -3.48 -66.10 -26.19
C THR A 214 -3.11 -65.43 -27.51
N LEU A 215 -3.84 -65.75 -28.59
CA LEU A 215 -3.76 -65.06 -29.88
C LEU A 215 -5.03 -64.23 -30.10
N ALA A 216 -4.90 -62.92 -30.34
CA ALA A 216 -6.00 -62.03 -30.67
C ALA A 216 -5.66 -61.17 -31.89
N SER A 217 -6.39 -61.37 -33.00
CA SER A 217 -6.10 -60.72 -34.30
C SER A 217 -4.66 -60.91 -34.81
N SER A 218 -4.00 -62.01 -34.42
CA SER A 218 -2.57 -62.24 -34.64
C SER A 218 -2.30 -63.32 -35.71
N LEU A 219 -1.18 -63.20 -36.43
CA LEU A 219 -0.90 -64.00 -37.62
C LEU A 219 0.36 -64.85 -37.45
N ILE A 220 0.24 -66.17 -37.65
CA ILE A 220 1.37 -67.09 -37.84
C ILE A 220 1.36 -67.54 -39.31
N LEU A 221 2.39 -67.20 -40.07
CA LEU A 221 2.39 -67.34 -41.53
C LEU A 221 3.71 -67.85 -42.11
N SER A 222 3.63 -68.86 -42.99
CA SER A 222 4.78 -69.34 -43.78
C SER A 222 5.97 -69.86 -42.98
N CYS A 223 5.78 -70.21 -41.70
CA CYS A 223 6.83 -70.79 -40.87
C CYS A 223 7.07 -72.26 -41.24
N ARG A 224 8.30 -72.75 -41.06
CA ARG A 224 8.68 -74.09 -41.53
C ARG A 224 9.52 -74.85 -40.50
N VAL A 225 9.38 -76.16 -40.55
CA VAL A 225 10.25 -77.14 -39.90
C VAL A 225 10.88 -77.98 -41.01
N SER A 226 12.17 -78.31 -40.90
CA SER A 226 12.85 -79.28 -41.76
C SER A 226 13.89 -80.07 -40.97
N GLY A 227 14.17 -81.30 -41.40
CA GLY A 227 15.19 -82.13 -40.75
C GLY A 227 15.52 -83.35 -41.59
N PRO A 228 16.47 -84.19 -41.13
CA PRO A 228 16.83 -85.46 -41.78
C PRO A 228 15.62 -86.40 -41.97
N PRO A 229 15.66 -87.35 -42.93
CA PRO A 229 14.53 -88.22 -43.26
C PRO A 229 13.93 -89.03 -42.09
N ASP A 230 14.77 -89.36 -41.09
CA ASP A 230 14.39 -90.14 -39.91
C ASP A 230 14.15 -89.29 -38.65
N SER A 231 14.17 -87.95 -38.76
CA SER A 231 14.00 -87.03 -37.62
C SER A 231 12.53 -86.74 -37.31
N ARG A 232 12.20 -86.59 -36.01
CA ARG A 232 10.87 -86.13 -35.62
C ARG A 232 10.71 -84.68 -36.06
N THR A 233 9.75 -84.41 -36.93
CA THR A 233 9.52 -83.08 -37.53
C THR A 233 8.05 -82.70 -37.48
N GLU A 234 7.64 -82.04 -36.39
CA GLU A 234 6.22 -81.73 -36.10
C GLU A 234 5.95 -80.21 -36.06
N ALA A 235 4.70 -79.80 -36.29
CA ALA A 235 4.23 -78.43 -36.11
C ALA A 235 5.03 -77.34 -36.87
N GLY A 236 4.75 -77.15 -38.16
CA GLY A 236 5.37 -76.07 -38.94
C GLY A 236 5.06 -74.67 -38.40
N GLY A 237 3.87 -74.48 -37.80
CA GLY A 237 3.38 -73.18 -37.29
C GLY A 237 3.42 -73.08 -35.77
N LEU A 238 2.62 -73.90 -35.07
CA LEU A 238 2.54 -73.91 -33.59
C LEU A 238 2.62 -75.34 -33.05
N ARG A 239 3.55 -75.57 -32.12
CA ARG A 239 3.60 -76.76 -31.25
C ARG A 239 3.08 -76.38 -29.86
N ALA A 240 2.09 -77.13 -29.37
CA ALA A 240 1.46 -76.93 -28.07
C ALA A 240 1.50 -78.24 -27.27
N ASP A 241 2.38 -78.35 -26.27
CA ASP A 241 2.53 -79.54 -25.42
C ASP A 241 2.19 -79.25 -23.95
N GLY A 242 0.94 -79.51 -23.55
CA GLY A 242 0.40 -79.13 -22.24
C GLY A 242 0.03 -77.65 -22.11
N GLY A 243 -0.97 -77.34 -21.27
CA GLY A 243 -1.43 -75.97 -20.99
C GLY A 243 -2.76 -75.59 -21.66
N GLU A 244 -3.11 -74.29 -21.65
CA GLU A 244 -4.35 -73.74 -22.22
C GLU A 244 -4.05 -72.64 -23.26
N TYR A 245 -4.63 -72.77 -24.44
CA TYR A 245 -4.34 -71.99 -25.63
C TYR A 245 -5.63 -71.38 -26.14
N ILE A 246 -5.70 -70.06 -26.34
CA ILE A 246 -6.92 -69.34 -26.70
C ILE A 246 -6.66 -68.56 -27.99
N ILE A 247 -7.40 -68.86 -29.06
CA ILE A 247 -7.19 -68.28 -30.39
C ILE A 247 -8.46 -67.53 -30.81
N THR A 248 -8.37 -66.21 -30.97
CA THR A 248 -9.52 -65.30 -31.02
C THR A 248 -9.39 -64.22 -32.12
N ASN A 249 -10.46 -63.48 -32.37
CA ASN A 249 -10.47 -62.20 -33.10
C ASN A 249 -9.82 -62.20 -34.49
N GLY A 250 -9.88 -63.33 -35.21
CA GLY A 250 -9.43 -63.46 -36.60
C GLY A 250 -7.98 -63.89 -36.71
N SER A 251 -7.38 -64.33 -35.60
CA SER A 251 -6.05 -64.91 -35.59
C SER A 251 -5.96 -66.12 -36.52
N SER A 252 -4.88 -66.23 -37.28
CA SER A 252 -4.72 -67.25 -38.32
C SER A 252 -3.34 -67.89 -38.23
N ILE A 253 -3.29 -69.22 -38.30
CA ILE A 253 -2.06 -70.01 -38.47
C ILE A 253 -2.18 -70.68 -39.84
N ARG A 254 -1.37 -70.28 -40.81
CA ARG A 254 -1.55 -70.74 -42.21
C ARG A 254 -0.26 -70.80 -43.01
N ASN A 255 -0.26 -71.65 -44.05
CA ASN A 255 0.87 -71.86 -44.97
C ASN A 255 2.16 -72.38 -44.28
N CYS A 256 2.07 -72.98 -43.09
CA CYS A 256 3.22 -73.48 -42.35
C CYS A 256 3.40 -75.00 -42.55
N SER A 257 4.63 -75.47 -42.77
CA SER A 257 4.92 -76.86 -43.19
C SER A 257 5.92 -77.59 -42.30
N ALA A 258 5.70 -78.88 -42.04
CA ALA A 258 6.68 -79.81 -41.46
C ALA A 258 6.66 -81.16 -42.22
N PRO A 259 7.80 -81.88 -42.36
CA PRO A 259 7.86 -83.16 -43.06
C PRO A 259 6.99 -84.30 -42.49
N LEU A 260 6.83 -84.38 -41.16
CA LEU A 260 6.05 -85.43 -40.49
C LEU A 260 4.83 -84.90 -39.72
N GLY A 261 4.43 -83.64 -39.92
CA GLY A 261 3.34 -83.04 -39.14
C GLY A 261 2.68 -81.80 -39.73
N ASN A 262 1.59 -81.39 -39.08
CA ASN A 262 0.67 -80.37 -39.58
C ASN A 262 1.16 -78.93 -39.30
N THR A 263 0.40 -77.93 -39.77
CA THR A 263 0.58 -76.52 -39.40
C THR A 263 0.47 -76.30 -37.87
N LEU A 264 -0.31 -77.13 -37.17
CA LEU A 264 -0.52 -77.12 -35.72
C LEU A 264 -0.36 -78.55 -35.18
N SER A 265 0.43 -78.77 -34.12
CA SER A 265 0.49 -80.05 -33.39
C SER A 265 0.23 -79.82 -31.91
N VAL A 266 -0.69 -80.60 -31.33
CA VAL A 266 -1.21 -80.41 -29.97
C VAL A 266 -1.13 -81.73 -29.21
N THR A 267 -0.41 -81.73 -28.09
CA THR A 267 -0.29 -82.87 -27.18
C THR A 267 -0.66 -82.42 -25.76
N SER A 268 -1.51 -83.18 -25.07
CA SER A 268 -1.90 -82.93 -23.67
C SER A 268 -2.44 -81.51 -23.33
N ALA A 269 -2.82 -80.71 -24.33
CA ALA A 269 -3.15 -79.29 -24.22
C ALA A 269 -4.60 -78.98 -24.58
N VAL A 270 -5.16 -77.92 -24.02
CA VAL A 270 -6.53 -77.45 -24.29
C VAL A 270 -6.48 -76.24 -25.23
N VAL A 271 -6.92 -76.41 -26.48
CA VAL A 271 -7.03 -75.29 -27.45
C VAL A 271 -8.49 -74.85 -27.58
N THR A 272 -8.75 -73.57 -27.29
CA THR A 272 -10.05 -72.89 -27.40
C THR A 272 -10.02 -71.90 -28.56
N TYR A 273 -10.68 -72.23 -29.66
CA TYR A 273 -10.95 -71.28 -30.75
C TYR A 273 -12.22 -70.46 -30.45
N VAL A 274 -12.10 -69.14 -30.55
CA VAL A 274 -13.20 -68.17 -30.41
C VAL A 274 -13.40 -67.49 -31.76
N PHE A 275 -14.35 -68.00 -32.53
CA PHE A 275 -14.62 -67.55 -33.90
C PHE A 275 -15.18 -66.13 -33.95
N PRO A 276 -14.60 -65.24 -34.78
CA PRO A 276 -15.23 -63.99 -35.21
C PRO A 276 -15.93 -64.22 -36.55
N THR A 277 -17.23 -63.97 -36.59
CA THR A 277 -18.03 -64.18 -37.79
C THR A 277 -17.91 -63.01 -38.78
N ALA A 278 -17.42 -63.29 -39.99
CA ALA A 278 -17.58 -62.47 -41.19
C ALA A 278 -18.58 -63.15 -42.16
N ALA A 279 -19.11 -62.43 -43.15
CA ALA A 279 -20.30 -62.81 -43.92
C ALA A 279 -20.06 -63.63 -45.22
N GLY A 280 -20.90 -64.66 -45.49
CA GLY A 280 -21.49 -64.97 -46.83
C GLY A 280 -21.22 -66.29 -47.61
N TYR A 281 -21.83 -67.47 -47.29
CA TYR A 281 -21.83 -68.75 -48.09
C TYR A 281 -23.10 -69.66 -47.86
N TRP A 282 -23.01 -71.01 -47.67
CA TRP A 282 -23.88 -71.84 -46.76
C TRP A 282 -23.36 -73.28 -46.45
N LEU A 283 -23.55 -73.80 -45.21
CA LEU A 283 -23.47 -75.23 -44.83
C LEU A 283 -24.86 -75.86 -44.63
N PRO A 284 -25.16 -77.02 -45.22
CA PRO A 284 -26.42 -77.71 -44.97
C PRO A 284 -26.47 -78.42 -43.60
N GLN A 285 -27.70 -78.64 -43.12
CA GLN A 285 -28.05 -79.49 -41.98
C GLN A 285 -27.79 -80.97 -42.29
N ILE A 286 -26.53 -81.42 -42.27
CA ILE A 286 -26.16 -82.85 -42.29
C ILE A 286 -25.10 -83.10 -41.21
N GLU A 287 -25.23 -84.23 -40.52
CA GLU A 287 -24.45 -84.65 -39.35
C GLU A 287 -22.95 -84.28 -39.39
N CYS A 288 -22.46 -83.59 -38.35
CA CYS A 288 -21.02 -83.47 -38.12
C CYS A 288 -20.42 -84.87 -37.84
N ARG A 289 -19.76 -85.45 -38.84
CA ARG A 289 -19.03 -86.72 -38.71
C ARG A 289 -17.54 -86.46 -38.64
N VAL A 290 -16.92 -86.86 -37.54
CA VAL A 290 -15.45 -86.86 -37.38
C VAL A 290 -14.90 -88.15 -37.97
N TYR A 291 -14.05 -88.03 -38.99
CA TYR A 291 -13.33 -89.15 -39.58
C TYR A 291 -11.92 -89.21 -39.02
N ARG A 292 -11.38 -90.43 -38.83
CA ARG A 292 -10.02 -90.66 -38.34
C ARG A 292 -9.19 -91.20 -39.50
N GLU A 293 -8.06 -90.57 -39.78
CA GLU A 293 -7.07 -91.15 -40.69
C GLU A 293 -6.05 -91.97 -39.87
N ILE A 294 -5.82 -93.21 -40.28
CA ILE A 294 -4.78 -94.07 -39.71
C ILE A 294 -3.82 -94.39 -40.86
N CYS A 295 -2.78 -93.57 -41.05
CA CYS A 295 -1.66 -93.95 -41.92
C CYS A 295 -0.91 -95.13 -41.24
N PRO A 296 -0.84 -96.33 -41.85
CA PRO A 296 0.07 -97.37 -41.39
C PRO A 296 1.52 -96.94 -41.64
N SER A 297 2.46 -97.57 -40.93
CA SER A 297 3.81 -97.08 -40.60
C SER A 297 4.84 -96.89 -41.74
N ASN A 298 4.43 -96.72 -43.00
CA ASN A 298 5.32 -96.47 -44.15
C ASN A 298 4.86 -95.20 -44.91
N GLY A 299 5.50 -94.07 -44.64
CA GLY A 299 5.03 -92.72 -44.97
C GLY A 299 4.93 -92.30 -46.45
N LEU A 300 5.24 -93.18 -47.41
CA LEU A 300 5.16 -92.86 -48.85
C LEU A 300 3.75 -93.03 -49.45
N ALA A 301 2.84 -93.76 -48.80
CA ALA A 301 1.52 -94.08 -49.35
C ALA A 301 0.42 -93.03 -49.09
N CYS A 302 0.61 -92.10 -48.14
CA CYS A 302 -0.43 -91.12 -47.80
C CYS A 302 -0.47 -89.90 -48.75
N LEU A 303 0.55 -89.68 -49.60
CA LEU A 303 0.54 -88.61 -50.61
C LEU A 303 -0.33 -88.93 -51.84
N GLU A 304 -0.31 -90.15 -52.36
CA GLU A 304 -1.14 -90.53 -53.53
C GLU A 304 -2.63 -90.71 -53.17
N ASN A 305 -2.94 -91.12 -51.94
CA ASN A 305 -4.33 -91.32 -51.50
C ASN A 305 -5.05 -90.03 -51.06
N ARG A 306 -4.32 -88.94 -50.79
CA ARG A 306 -4.91 -87.63 -50.43
C ARG A 306 -5.83 -87.11 -51.53
N ASP A 307 -5.39 -87.20 -52.78
CA ASP A 307 -6.16 -86.79 -53.95
C ASP A 307 -7.30 -87.79 -54.30
N ALA A 308 -7.33 -88.96 -53.65
CA ALA A 308 -8.32 -90.02 -53.85
C ALA A 308 -9.49 -89.95 -52.86
N CYS A 309 -9.25 -89.84 -51.54
CA CYS A 309 -10.34 -89.62 -50.57
C CYS A 309 -10.89 -88.16 -50.61
N SER A 310 -10.18 -87.20 -51.23
CA SER A 310 -10.72 -85.87 -51.55
C SER A 310 -11.79 -85.88 -52.66
N LYS A 311 -11.63 -86.69 -53.71
CA LYS A 311 -12.52 -86.68 -54.90
C LYS A 311 -13.92 -87.26 -54.68
N VAL A 312 -14.19 -87.87 -53.53
CA VAL A 312 -15.52 -88.43 -53.21
C VAL A 312 -16.49 -87.35 -52.69
N ILE A 313 -15.99 -86.14 -52.40
CA ILE A 313 -16.77 -85.05 -51.80
C ILE A 313 -17.83 -84.48 -52.77
N ASP A 314 -17.64 -84.60 -54.09
CA ASP A 314 -18.52 -84.00 -55.11
C ASP A 314 -19.62 -84.94 -55.66
N ASP A 315 -19.57 -86.25 -55.37
CA ASP A 315 -20.43 -87.26 -56.02
C ASP A 315 -21.38 -87.97 -55.03
N VAL A 316 -22.65 -87.53 -55.00
CA VAL A 316 -23.68 -87.90 -54.01
C VAL A 316 -24.14 -89.39 -54.06
N ASN A 317 -23.54 -90.23 -54.92
CA ASN A 317 -23.87 -91.66 -55.04
C ASN A 317 -22.64 -92.60 -55.14
N GLY A 318 -21.43 -92.15 -54.80
CA GLY A 318 -20.22 -92.98 -54.79
C GLY A 318 -19.98 -93.74 -53.48
N SER A 319 -19.75 -95.06 -53.54
CA SER A 319 -19.25 -95.83 -52.39
C SER A 319 -17.74 -95.63 -52.19
N ALA A 320 -17.31 -95.36 -50.95
CA ALA A 320 -15.93 -94.96 -50.63
C ALA A 320 -14.85 -96.04 -50.93
N PRO A 321 -13.59 -95.65 -51.22
CA PRO A 321 -12.48 -96.59 -51.45
C PRO A 321 -12.07 -97.39 -50.21
N VAL A 322 -11.47 -98.56 -50.44
CA VAL A 322 -10.96 -99.44 -49.37
C VAL A 322 -9.77 -98.80 -48.67
N GLY A 323 -9.98 -98.28 -47.45
CA GLY A 323 -8.93 -97.73 -46.58
C GLY A 323 -9.43 -96.61 -45.66
N CYS A 324 -10.31 -95.75 -46.15
CA CYS A 324 -10.92 -94.67 -45.37
C CYS A 324 -12.07 -95.25 -44.50
N THR A 325 -11.91 -95.29 -43.17
CA THR A 325 -12.90 -95.86 -42.22
C THR A 325 -13.44 -94.81 -41.22
N PRO A 326 -14.77 -94.77 -40.97
CA PRO A 326 -15.35 -93.81 -40.02
C PRO A 326 -15.06 -94.21 -38.57
N SER A 327 -14.58 -93.26 -37.76
CA SER A 327 -14.40 -93.42 -36.32
C SER A 327 -15.75 -93.30 -35.60
N SER A 328 -16.12 -94.30 -34.82
CA SER A 328 -17.45 -94.38 -34.19
C SER A 328 -17.57 -93.57 -32.89
N VAL A 329 -17.35 -92.25 -32.95
CA VAL A 329 -17.68 -91.31 -31.87
C VAL A 329 -18.59 -90.21 -32.39
N VAL A 330 -19.89 -90.49 -32.39
CA VAL A 330 -20.93 -89.49 -32.65
C VAL A 330 -21.40 -88.93 -31.31
N GLN A 331 -21.09 -87.66 -31.04
CA GLN A 331 -21.68 -86.88 -29.95
C GLN A 331 -22.61 -85.81 -30.55
N PRO A 332 -23.84 -85.64 -30.05
CA PRO A 332 -24.77 -84.66 -30.61
C PRO A 332 -24.32 -83.24 -30.30
N CYS A 333 -24.30 -82.37 -31.31
CA CYS A 333 -24.04 -80.94 -31.15
C CYS A 333 -25.05 -80.32 -30.15
N PRO A 334 -24.63 -79.79 -28.99
CA PRO A 334 -25.52 -79.45 -27.87
C PRO A 334 -26.26 -78.10 -28.05
N TRP A 335 -26.58 -77.72 -29.29
CA TRP A 335 -27.03 -76.38 -29.65
C TRP A 335 -28.54 -76.17 -29.38
N LYS A 336 -29.26 -77.23 -28.99
CA LYS A 336 -30.71 -77.22 -28.68
C LYS A 336 -31.09 -76.76 -27.27
N LEU A 337 -30.12 -76.45 -26.38
CA LEU A 337 -30.38 -76.29 -24.93
C LEU A 337 -29.96 -74.95 -24.30
N ASN A 338 -29.25 -74.05 -25.01
CA ASN A 338 -28.95 -72.69 -24.52
C ASN A 338 -28.70 -71.71 -25.69
N PRO A 339 -29.50 -70.64 -25.85
CA PRO A 339 -29.39 -69.70 -26.98
C PRO A 339 -28.39 -68.54 -26.75
N SER A 340 -27.41 -68.71 -25.85
CA SER A 340 -26.41 -67.67 -25.53
C SER A 340 -25.00 -68.26 -25.45
N LEU A 341 -24.28 -68.22 -26.59
CA LEU A 341 -22.92 -68.72 -26.77
C LEU A 341 -21.90 -67.63 -27.15
N LEU A 342 -22.18 -66.36 -26.80
CA LEU A 342 -21.13 -65.35 -26.70
C LEU A 342 -20.24 -65.69 -25.48
N LEU A 343 -18.92 -65.73 -25.70
CA LEU A 343 -17.87 -65.90 -24.67
C LEU A 343 -17.93 -67.19 -23.82
N LYS A 344 -18.50 -68.29 -24.34
CA LYS A 344 -18.40 -69.62 -23.71
C LYS A 344 -17.49 -70.58 -24.46
N ARG A 345 -16.80 -71.45 -23.71
CA ARG A 345 -15.85 -72.47 -24.18
C ARG A 345 -16.58 -73.48 -25.08
N ILE A 346 -16.34 -73.44 -26.39
CA ILE A 346 -17.14 -74.18 -27.39
C ILE A 346 -16.61 -75.60 -27.64
N TYR A 347 -15.29 -75.80 -27.58
CA TYR A 347 -14.65 -77.11 -27.79
C TYR A 347 -13.51 -77.36 -26.80
N GLN A 348 -13.30 -78.64 -26.48
CA GLN A 348 -12.10 -79.17 -25.83
C GLN A 348 -11.62 -80.32 -26.73
N LEU A 349 -10.55 -80.07 -27.50
CA LEU A 349 -10.00 -81.07 -28.42
C LEU A 349 -9.35 -82.22 -27.63
N PRO A 350 -9.60 -83.50 -27.99
CA PRO A 350 -8.72 -84.61 -27.61
C PRO A 350 -7.35 -84.45 -28.28
N ALA A 351 -6.34 -85.13 -27.75
CA ALA A 351 -4.93 -84.96 -28.13
C ALA A 351 -4.50 -85.62 -29.47
N GLU A 352 -5.27 -85.43 -30.55
CA GLU A 352 -4.90 -85.85 -31.93
C GLU A 352 -5.27 -84.74 -32.95
N PRO A 353 -4.63 -84.69 -34.14
CA PRO A 353 -4.74 -83.56 -35.07
C PRO A 353 -6.09 -83.50 -35.82
N LEU A 354 -6.50 -82.29 -36.24
CA LEU A 354 -7.76 -82.07 -36.96
C LEU A 354 -7.58 -81.05 -38.11
N ASP A 355 -8.16 -81.35 -39.28
CA ASP A 355 -8.36 -80.46 -40.43
C ASP A 355 -9.86 -80.42 -40.76
N ALA A 356 -10.43 -79.22 -41.02
CA ALA A 356 -11.83 -79.07 -41.46
C ALA A 356 -12.14 -77.69 -42.07
N ASP A 357 -12.59 -77.66 -43.33
CA ASP A 357 -13.24 -76.50 -43.98
C ASP A 357 -14.77 -76.64 -43.93
N LEU A 358 -15.51 -75.56 -43.60
CA LEU A 358 -16.96 -75.59 -43.33
C LEU A 358 -17.67 -74.22 -43.67
N PRO A 359 -18.64 -74.15 -44.61
CA PRO A 359 -19.34 -72.89 -45.03
C PRO A 359 -20.47 -72.24 -44.12
N PHE A 360 -20.95 -71.00 -44.45
CA PHE A 360 -21.62 -69.96 -43.57
C PHE A 360 -23.01 -69.44 -44.08
N ALA A 361 -24.04 -69.07 -43.28
CA ALA A 361 -25.45 -68.75 -43.72
C ALA A 361 -25.79 -67.52 -44.66
N CYS A 362 -27.03 -67.47 -45.23
CA CYS A 362 -27.68 -66.23 -45.76
C CYS A 362 -27.81 -65.27 -44.57
N VAL A 363 -26.95 -64.26 -44.55
CA VAL A 363 -26.76 -63.41 -43.38
C VAL A 363 -28.02 -62.65 -42.99
N PRO A 364 -28.20 -62.29 -41.70
CA PRO A 364 -29.21 -61.34 -41.27
C PRO A 364 -29.15 -60.06 -42.12
N GLY A 365 -30.24 -59.29 -42.17
CA GLY A 365 -30.34 -58.09 -43.02
C GLY A 365 -30.66 -58.32 -44.49
N TYR A 366 -30.68 -59.57 -44.98
CA TYR A 366 -31.31 -59.91 -46.26
C TYR A 366 -32.63 -60.65 -46.00
N LEU A 367 -33.64 -60.37 -46.83
CA LEU A 367 -34.95 -61.01 -46.72
C LEU A 367 -34.88 -62.46 -47.22
N GLY A 368 -35.43 -63.39 -46.43
CA GLY A 368 -35.64 -64.76 -46.90
C GLY A 368 -36.82 -64.81 -47.87
N SER A 369 -36.67 -65.47 -49.02
CA SER A 369 -37.82 -65.78 -49.87
C SER A 369 -38.73 -66.78 -49.14
N SER A 370 -40.03 -66.52 -49.17
CA SER A 370 -41.07 -67.45 -48.69
C SER A 370 -41.59 -68.40 -49.77
N SER A 371 -41.02 -68.34 -50.99
CA SER A 371 -41.41 -69.19 -52.11
C SER A 371 -40.61 -70.51 -52.13
N GLU A 372 -41.30 -71.63 -52.30
CA GLU A 372 -40.67 -72.97 -52.40
C GLU A 372 -39.79 -73.12 -53.66
N LEU A 373 -39.91 -72.21 -54.64
CA LEU A 373 -39.17 -72.24 -55.90
C LEU A 373 -37.77 -71.61 -55.82
N ASP A 374 -37.51 -70.74 -54.83
CA ASP A 374 -36.20 -70.08 -54.67
C ASP A 374 -35.21 -70.91 -53.83
N GLN A 375 -35.67 -72.00 -53.20
CA GLN A 375 -34.87 -72.85 -52.29
C GLN A 375 -33.76 -73.66 -53.00
N GLY A 376 -33.64 -73.54 -54.33
CA GLY A 376 -32.54 -74.08 -55.14
C GLY A 376 -31.54 -73.03 -55.66
N SER A 377 -31.64 -71.77 -55.19
CA SER A 377 -30.83 -70.64 -55.68
C SER A 377 -29.99 -70.03 -54.56
N PRO A 378 -28.70 -69.67 -54.78
CA PRO A 378 -27.83 -69.08 -53.76
C PRO A 378 -28.11 -67.58 -53.49
N PHE A 379 -29.28 -67.07 -53.86
CA PHE A 379 -29.64 -65.65 -53.78
C PHE A 379 -30.77 -65.40 -52.78
N CYS A 380 -30.45 -64.69 -51.68
CA CYS A 380 -31.46 -64.17 -50.75
C CYS A 380 -32.35 -63.11 -51.47
N GLY A 381 -33.59 -62.88 -51.02
CA GLY A 381 -34.64 -62.13 -51.72
C GLY A 381 -34.48 -60.60 -51.79
N GLY A 382 -33.25 -60.10 -51.77
CA GLY A 382 -32.90 -58.68 -51.64
C GLY A 382 -32.60 -58.25 -50.20
N PRO A 383 -31.97 -57.08 -50.01
CA PRO A 383 -31.70 -56.52 -48.70
C PRO A 383 -33.00 -56.09 -47.98
N CYS A 384 -32.97 -56.08 -46.65
CA CYS A 384 -34.08 -55.65 -45.79
C CYS A 384 -34.42 -54.17 -46.08
N PRO A 385 -35.70 -53.79 -46.29
CA PRO A 385 -36.05 -52.42 -46.69
C PRO A 385 -35.58 -51.35 -45.69
N ALA A 386 -35.18 -50.18 -46.20
CA ALA A 386 -34.82 -49.05 -45.36
C ALA A 386 -35.96 -48.68 -44.39
N GLY A 387 -35.61 -48.23 -43.19
CA GLY A 387 -36.55 -47.99 -42.09
C GLY A 387 -36.98 -49.26 -41.35
N THR A 388 -36.50 -50.43 -41.77
CA THR A 388 -36.76 -51.72 -41.12
C THR A 388 -35.47 -52.53 -40.92
N TYR A 389 -35.49 -53.48 -39.99
CA TYR A 389 -34.38 -54.39 -39.71
C TYR A 389 -34.82 -55.85 -39.62
N CYS A 390 -33.89 -56.74 -39.94
CA CYS A 390 -34.10 -58.18 -40.08
C CYS A 390 -33.13 -58.93 -39.13
N PRO A 391 -33.49 -59.09 -37.83
CA PRO A 391 -32.55 -59.47 -36.76
C PRO A 391 -32.22 -60.95 -36.64
N THR A 392 -32.93 -61.83 -37.36
CA THR A 392 -32.68 -63.26 -37.37
C THR A 392 -32.40 -63.73 -38.80
N GLU A 393 -31.57 -64.76 -38.94
CA GLU A 393 -31.42 -65.48 -40.20
C GLU A 393 -32.81 -65.96 -40.68
N ALA A 394 -33.06 -65.92 -41.99
CA ALA A 394 -34.36 -66.18 -42.61
C ALA A 394 -35.54 -65.30 -42.11
N THR A 395 -35.29 -64.03 -41.74
CA THR A 395 -36.39 -63.08 -41.49
C THR A 395 -37.26 -62.93 -42.75
N SER A 396 -38.56 -63.21 -42.63
CA SER A 396 -39.56 -63.06 -43.71
C SER A 396 -40.50 -61.86 -43.52
N ILE A 397 -40.49 -61.23 -42.33
CA ILE A 397 -41.27 -60.02 -42.01
C ILE A 397 -40.30 -59.01 -41.37
N PRO A 398 -39.94 -57.90 -42.05
CA PRO A 398 -39.08 -56.87 -41.49
C PRO A 398 -39.71 -56.20 -40.25
N ARG A 399 -38.88 -55.83 -39.27
CA ARG A 399 -39.31 -55.09 -38.08
C ARG A 399 -39.03 -53.60 -38.26
N VAL A 400 -39.97 -52.72 -37.92
CA VAL A 400 -39.78 -51.27 -37.99
C VAL A 400 -38.63 -50.85 -37.07
N CYS A 401 -37.76 -49.94 -37.55
CA CYS A 401 -36.64 -49.43 -36.77
C CYS A 401 -37.14 -48.72 -35.48
N PRO A 402 -36.70 -49.11 -34.27
CA PRO A 402 -37.09 -48.43 -33.04
C PRO A 402 -36.51 -47.01 -32.97
N ALA A 403 -37.16 -46.14 -32.19
CA ALA A 403 -36.67 -44.79 -31.92
C ALA A 403 -35.27 -44.83 -31.29
N GLY A 404 -34.49 -43.76 -31.51
CA GLY A 404 -33.08 -43.69 -31.17
C GLY A 404 -32.17 -44.45 -32.14
N SER A 405 -32.71 -45.11 -33.16
CA SER A 405 -31.94 -45.86 -34.16
C SER A 405 -32.40 -45.57 -35.59
N PHE A 406 -31.51 -45.79 -36.56
CA PHE A 406 -31.79 -45.77 -37.99
C PHE A 406 -31.39 -47.10 -38.62
N CYS A 407 -32.08 -47.44 -39.71
CA CYS A 407 -31.99 -48.72 -40.38
C CYS A 407 -31.83 -48.47 -41.89
N PRO A 408 -30.60 -48.31 -42.42
CA PRO A 408 -30.37 -48.30 -43.85
C PRO A 408 -30.78 -49.63 -44.49
N GLU A 409 -30.95 -49.62 -45.80
CA GLU A 409 -31.22 -50.82 -46.60
C GLU A 409 -30.20 -51.94 -46.24
N GLY A 410 -30.71 -53.13 -45.94
CA GLY A 410 -29.90 -54.28 -45.51
C GLY A 410 -29.69 -54.40 -44.00
N SER A 411 -30.40 -53.65 -43.14
CA SER A 411 -30.10 -53.63 -41.70
C SER A 411 -30.38 -54.94 -40.95
N LEU A 412 -29.34 -55.46 -40.28
CA LEU A 412 -29.43 -56.63 -39.40
C LEU A 412 -30.11 -56.25 -38.08
N VAL A 413 -29.59 -55.19 -37.48
CA VAL A 413 -29.96 -54.64 -36.18
C VAL A 413 -30.15 -53.14 -36.34
N PRO A 414 -30.97 -52.49 -35.50
CA PRO A 414 -31.11 -51.04 -35.54
C PRO A 414 -29.75 -50.40 -35.27
N GLN A 415 -29.26 -49.59 -36.21
CA GLN A 415 -28.03 -48.84 -35.97
C GLN A 415 -28.37 -47.66 -35.08
N LEU A 416 -27.84 -47.66 -33.86
CA LEU A 416 -28.05 -46.57 -32.91
C LEU A 416 -27.69 -45.24 -33.56
N CYS A 417 -28.54 -44.22 -33.37
CA CYS A 417 -28.21 -42.86 -33.77
C CYS A 417 -26.84 -42.50 -33.16
N PRO A 418 -25.94 -41.86 -33.93
CA PRO A 418 -24.57 -41.59 -33.50
C PRO A 418 -24.51 -40.90 -32.13
N PRO A 419 -23.41 -41.09 -31.37
CA PRO A 419 -23.11 -40.21 -30.24
C PRO A 419 -23.25 -38.74 -30.67
N ALA A 420 -23.79 -37.89 -29.77
CA ALA A 420 -24.18 -36.51 -30.03
C ALA A 420 -25.44 -36.30 -30.89
N THR A 421 -26.22 -37.34 -31.17
CA THR A 421 -27.52 -37.24 -31.85
C THR A 421 -28.59 -38.06 -31.14
N PHE A 422 -29.87 -37.71 -31.33
CA PHE A 422 -31.01 -38.43 -30.80
C PHE A 422 -32.13 -38.52 -31.85
N SER A 423 -33.10 -39.42 -31.65
CA SER A 423 -34.37 -39.38 -32.37
C SER A 423 -35.50 -40.00 -31.57
N ASN A 424 -36.64 -39.34 -31.53
CA ASN A 424 -37.88 -39.88 -30.97
C ASN A 424 -38.77 -40.57 -32.03
N GLU A 425 -38.35 -40.58 -33.30
CA GLU A 425 -39.10 -41.16 -34.41
C GLU A 425 -38.67 -42.60 -34.72
N THR A 426 -39.65 -43.47 -34.98
CA THR A 426 -39.43 -44.85 -35.42
C THR A 426 -39.40 -44.94 -36.95
N GLY A 427 -38.62 -45.87 -37.49
CA GLY A 427 -38.57 -46.14 -38.94
C GLY A 427 -37.57 -45.28 -39.71
N LEU A 428 -36.59 -44.68 -39.04
CA LEU A 428 -35.54 -43.90 -39.70
C LEU A 428 -34.74 -44.76 -40.68
N GLU A 429 -34.48 -44.24 -41.87
CA GLU A 429 -33.79 -44.91 -42.97
C GLU A 429 -32.30 -44.58 -42.99
N SER A 430 -31.92 -43.38 -42.53
CA SER A 430 -30.56 -42.85 -42.68
C SER A 430 -30.08 -42.09 -41.45
N ARG A 431 -28.76 -42.14 -41.23
CA ARG A 431 -28.03 -41.39 -40.19
C ARG A 431 -28.35 -39.89 -40.21
N HIS A 432 -28.66 -39.34 -41.39
CA HIS A 432 -28.98 -37.92 -41.57
C HIS A 432 -30.34 -37.51 -41.00
N GLN A 433 -31.20 -38.46 -40.61
CA GLN A 433 -32.46 -38.20 -39.93
C GLN A 433 -32.34 -38.23 -38.39
N CYS A 434 -31.17 -38.60 -37.85
CA CYS A 434 -30.88 -38.41 -36.43
C CYS A 434 -30.66 -36.92 -36.15
N THR A 435 -31.41 -36.35 -35.19
CA THR A 435 -31.34 -34.92 -34.85
C THR A 435 -30.12 -34.66 -33.96
N PRO A 436 -29.28 -33.63 -34.23
CA PRO A 436 -28.18 -33.29 -33.33
C PRO A 436 -28.68 -32.92 -31.94
N CYS A 437 -27.95 -33.34 -30.90
CA CYS A 437 -28.27 -33.02 -29.52
C CYS A 437 -28.29 -31.51 -29.30
N LEU A 438 -29.23 -31.02 -28.48
CA LEU A 438 -29.25 -29.61 -28.10
C LEU A 438 -28.02 -29.28 -27.24
N ILE A 439 -27.49 -28.07 -27.40
CA ILE A 439 -26.39 -27.55 -26.58
C ILE A 439 -26.83 -27.52 -25.11
N GLY A 440 -25.94 -27.84 -24.17
CA GLY A 440 -26.25 -28.07 -22.76
C GLY A 440 -26.87 -29.44 -22.44
N HIS A 441 -27.06 -30.30 -23.44
CA HIS A 441 -27.54 -31.68 -23.28
C HIS A 441 -26.51 -32.66 -23.86
N ALA A 442 -26.54 -33.90 -23.35
CA ALA A 442 -25.75 -35.02 -23.84
C ALA A 442 -26.66 -36.14 -24.38
N CYS A 443 -26.29 -36.66 -25.56
CA CYS A 443 -27.00 -37.73 -26.23
C CYS A 443 -26.05 -38.91 -26.46
N ALA A 444 -26.11 -39.89 -25.56
CA ALA A 444 -25.43 -41.17 -25.74
C ALA A 444 -25.89 -41.85 -27.04
N ALA A 445 -25.06 -42.73 -27.60
CA ALA A 445 -25.43 -43.48 -28.81
C ALA A 445 -26.75 -44.25 -28.56
N GLY A 446 -27.76 -44.01 -29.39
CA GLY A 446 -29.09 -44.62 -29.21
C GLY A 446 -30.11 -43.77 -28.43
N ALA A 447 -29.77 -42.53 -28.06
CA ALA A 447 -30.68 -41.67 -27.29
C ALA A 447 -32.01 -41.43 -28.02
N THR A 448 -33.12 -41.65 -27.32
CA THR A 448 -34.47 -41.30 -27.78
C THR A 448 -34.87 -39.87 -27.39
N ALA A 449 -34.24 -39.32 -26.36
CA ALA A 449 -34.41 -37.95 -25.88
C ALA A 449 -33.06 -37.39 -25.40
N PRO A 450 -32.83 -36.07 -25.48
CA PRO A 450 -31.61 -35.44 -25.00
C PRO A 450 -31.60 -35.36 -23.46
N THR A 451 -30.49 -35.77 -22.83
CA THR A 451 -30.31 -35.73 -21.37
C THR A 451 -29.69 -34.38 -20.97
N PRO A 452 -30.32 -33.55 -20.12
CA PRO A 452 -29.74 -32.27 -19.74
C PRO A 452 -28.50 -32.47 -18.86
N CYS A 453 -27.45 -31.68 -19.08
CA CYS A 453 -26.26 -31.71 -18.23
C CYS A 453 -26.55 -31.11 -16.85
N GLU A 454 -26.15 -31.81 -15.79
CA GLU A 454 -26.27 -31.30 -14.42
C GLU A 454 -25.36 -30.09 -14.20
N ALA A 455 -25.70 -29.26 -13.20
CA ALA A 455 -24.85 -28.16 -12.75
C ALA A 455 -23.40 -28.65 -12.51
N GLY A 456 -22.42 -27.82 -12.89
CA GLY A 456 -21.00 -28.18 -12.93
C GLY A 456 -20.54 -29.00 -14.14
N THR A 457 -21.45 -29.39 -15.05
CA THR A 457 -21.11 -30.06 -16.32
C THR A 457 -21.79 -29.37 -17.51
N TYR A 458 -21.13 -29.34 -18.66
CA TYR A 458 -21.58 -28.57 -19.84
C TYR A 458 -21.30 -29.28 -21.16
N THR A 459 -22.03 -28.85 -22.19
CA THR A 459 -21.72 -29.10 -23.61
C THR A 459 -21.96 -27.79 -24.37
N ASP A 460 -20.94 -27.29 -25.08
CA ASP A 460 -21.00 -26.10 -25.95
C ASP A 460 -21.27 -26.44 -27.42
N THR A 461 -21.17 -27.73 -27.73
CA THR A 461 -21.37 -28.38 -29.02
C THR A 461 -22.21 -29.64 -28.80
N PRO A 462 -22.88 -30.19 -29.83
CA PRO A 462 -23.54 -31.48 -29.71
C PRO A 462 -22.53 -32.55 -29.26
N SER A 463 -22.74 -33.13 -28.08
CA SER A 463 -21.84 -34.14 -27.50
C SER A 463 -22.62 -35.34 -26.97
N SER A 464 -21.94 -36.48 -26.82
CA SER A 464 -22.48 -37.69 -26.19
C SER A 464 -22.29 -37.75 -24.68
N VAL A 465 -21.46 -36.88 -24.12
CA VAL A 465 -21.12 -36.85 -22.70
C VAL A 465 -21.06 -35.39 -22.24
N CYS A 466 -21.59 -35.11 -21.04
CA CYS A 466 -21.41 -33.81 -20.41
C CYS A 466 -19.99 -33.70 -19.87
N HIS A 467 -19.25 -32.66 -20.28
CA HIS A 467 -17.88 -32.44 -19.81
C HIS A 467 -17.89 -31.67 -18.49
N ASN A 468 -16.94 -31.94 -17.60
CA ASN A 468 -16.71 -31.11 -16.41
C ASN A 468 -16.48 -29.66 -16.85
N VAL A 469 -17.09 -28.70 -16.16
CA VAL A 469 -16.74 -27.29 -16.36
C VAL A 469 -15.28 -27.09 -15.97
N PRO A 470 -14.42 -26.54 -16.86
CA PRO A 470 -13.02 -26.33 -16.57
C PRO A 470 -12.85 -25.32 -15.45
N ALA A 471 -11.77 -25.47 -14.67
CA ALA A 471 -11.45 -24.55 -13.59
C ALA A 471 -11.36 -23.10 -14.10
N GLY A 472 -11.82 -22.15 -13.27
CA GLY A 472 -12.00 -20.75 -13.62
C GLY A 472 -13.37 -20.44 -14.24
N ARG A 473 -14.26 -21.42 -14.36
CA ARG A 473 -15.65 -21.25 -14.83
C ARG A 473 -16.64 -22.02 -13.95
N TYR A 474 -17.92 -21.67 -14.03
CA TYR A 474 -19.00 -22.36 -13.32
C TYR A 474 -20.24 -22.54 -14.20
N GLN A 475 -21.14 -23.41 -13.76
CA GLN A 475 -22.47 -23.60 -14.35
C GLN A 475 -23.48 -23.91 -13.24
N ASP A 476 -24.38 -22.96 -13.01
CA ASP A 476 -25.39 -22.95 -11.95
C ASP A 476 -26.74 -23.55 -12.39
N GLN A 477 -27.01 -23.59 -13.69
CA GLN A 477 -28.27 -24.10 -14.26
C GLN A 477 -28.09 -25.46 -14.92
N VAL A 478 -29.10 -26.33 -14.73
CA VAL A 478 -29.23 -27.59 -15.47
C VAL A 478 -29.54 -27.28 -16.94
N GLY A 479 -28.82 -27.91 -17.86
CA GLY A 479 -29.01 -27.69 -19.30
C GLY A 479 -28.44 -26.39 -19.87
N GLN A 480 -27.58 -25.67 -19.14
CA GLN A 480 -26.94 -24.43 -19.62
C GLN A 480 -26.02 -24.72 -20.82
N SER A 481 -26.08 -23.88 -21.85
CA SER A 481 -25.42 -24.10 -23.14
C SER A 481 -23.96 -23.62 -23.22
N GLY A 482 -23.33 -23.34 -22.08
CA GLY A 482 -21.96 -22.84 -22.00
C GLY A 482 -21.59 -22.37 -20.60
N SER A 483 -20.32 -22.52 -20.23
CA SER A 483 -19.82 -22.22 -18.88
C SER A 483 -19.50 -20.73 -18.68
N LEU A 484 -20.01 -20.16 -17.59
CA LEU A 484 -19.83 -18.75 -17.24
C LEU A 484 -18.42 -18.50 -16.65
N PRO A 485 -17.76 -17.37 -16.98
CA PRO A 485 -16.49 -17.00 -16.36
C PRO A 485 -16.68 -16.75 -14.85
N CYS A 486 -15.76 -17.25 -14.02
CA CYS A 486 -15.79 -16.95 -12.60
C CYS A 486 -15.58 -15.44 -12.39
N HIS A 487 -16.54 -14.77 -11.77
CA HIS A 487 -16.49 -13.31 -11.59
C HIS A 487 -15.57 -12.93 -10.41
N PRO A 488 -15.06 -11.68 -10.38
CA PRO A 488 -14.13 -11.24 -9.33
C PRO A 488 -14.69 -11.44 -7.93
N GLY A 489 -13.80 -11.78 -6.98
CA GLY A 489 -14.11 -12.11 -5.59
C GLY A 489 -14.44 -13.58 -5.33
N TYR A 490 -14.47 -14.42 -6.37
CA TYR A 490 -14.86 -15.83 -6.29
C TYR A 490 -13.87 -16.71 -7.06
N ALA A 491 -13.74 -17.95 -6.61
CA ALA A 491 -12.95 -19.00 -7.25
C ALA A 491 -13.87 -20.15 -7.68
N CYS A 492 -13.53 -20.76 -8.81
CA CYS A 492 -14.31 -21.83 -9.41
C CYS A 492 -13.37 -23.02 -9.73
N PRO A 493 -13.19 -23.98 -8.82
CA PRO A 493 -12.48 -25.23 -9.13
C PRO A 493 -13.18 -26.04 -10.25
N GLU A 494 -12.54 -27.12 -10.72
CA GLU A 494 -13.13 -27.98 -11.75
C GLU A 494 -14.51 -28.52 -11.32
N ALA A 495 -15.44 -28.60 -12.27
CA ALA A 495 -16.84 -29.01 -12.08
C ALA A 495 -17.66 -28.12 -11.10
N SER A 496 -17.31 -26.83 -10.97
CA SER A 496 -18.02 -25.88 -10.10
C SER A 496 -19.49 -25.68 -10.50
N ARG A 497 -20.39 -26.02 -9.56
CA ARG A 497 -21.84 -25.78 -9.64
C ARG A 497 -22.22 -24.35 -9.26
N GLU A 498 -21.45 -23.74 -8.36
CA GLU A 498 -21.65 -22.36 -7.90
C GLU A 498 -20.28 -21.71 -7.65
N PRO A 499 -20.13 -20.38 -7.81
CA PRO A 499 -18.87 -19.70 -7.51
C PRO A 499 -18.56 -19.77 -6.01
N VAL A 500 -17.37 -20.26 -5.63
CA VAL A 500 -16.95 -20.29 -4.22
C VAL A 500 -16.39 -18.92 -3.84
N PRO A 501 -16.97 -18.19 -2.87
CA PRO A 501 -16.44 -16.88 -2.48
C PRO A 501 -15.01 -16.98 -1.93
N CYS A 502 -14.17 -15.98 -2.23
CA CYS A 502 -12.94 -15.75 -1.47
C CYS A 502 -13.27 -15.73 0.02
N ILE A 503 -12.43 -16.40 0.83
CA ILE A 503 -12.64 -16.53 2.27
C ILE A 503 -12.67 -15.15 2.96
N PRO A 504 -13.42 -14.98 4.07
CA PRO A 504 -13.43 -13.71 4.78
C PRO A 504 -12.01 -13.27 5.17
N GLY A 505 -11.64 -12.04 4.80
CA GLY A 505 -10.28 -11.51 4.93
C GLY A 505 -9.49 -11.48 3.62
N THR A 506 -9.92 -12.17 2.57
CA THR A 506 -9.28 -12.12 1.24
C THR A 506 -10.24 -11.58 0.17
N PHE A 507 -9.67 -11.05 -0.92
CA PHE A 507 -10.39 -10.50 -2.06
C PHE A 507 -9.66 -10.88 -3.37
N SER A 508 -10.31 -10.70 -4.51
CA SER A 508 -9.62 -10.80 -5.80
C SER A 508 -10.34 -9.98 -6.88
N ASN A 509 -9.61 -9.12 -7.59
CA ASN A 509 -10.15 -8.39 -8.74
C ASN A 509 -10.08 -9.20 -10.06
N LYS A 510 -9.41 -10.36 -10.05
CA LYS A 510 -9.18 -11.20 -11.22
C LYS A 510 -10.43 -12.05 -11.52
N THR A 511 -10.74 -12.20 -12.80
CA THR A 511 -11.71 -13.17 -13.29
C THR A 511 -11.06 -14.55 -13.44
N ASN A 512 -11.89 -15.60 -13.43
CA ASN A 512 -11.49 -16.99 -13.67
C ASN A 512 -10.47 -17.57 -12.66
N LEU A 513 -10.55 -17.17 -11.39
CA LEU A 513 -9.78 -17.84 -10.31
C LEU A 513 -10.13 -19.33 -10.24
N ILE A 514 -9.11 -20.19 -10.09
CA ILE A 514 -9.28 -21.65 -10.00
C ILE A 514 -9.33 -22.14 -8.55
N SER A 515 -8.73 -21.39 -7.61
CA SER A 515 -8.66 -21.73 -6.19
C SER A 515 -8.81 -20.49 -5.30
N THR A 516 -9.44 -20.66 -4.13
CA THR A 516 -9.52 -19.61 -3.09
C THR A 516 -8.16 -19.25 -2.49
N SER A 517 -7.12 -20.06 -2.73
CA SER A 517 -5.73 -19.75 -2.36
C SER A 517 -5.09 -18.66 -3.22
N GLU A 518 -5.69 -18.28 -4.35
CA GLU A 518 -5.25 -17.17 -5.19
C GLU A 518 -5.85 -15.82 -4.77
N CYS A 519 -6.78 -15.81 -3.81
CA CYS A 519 -7.34 -14.59 -3.25
C CYS A 519 -6.30 -13.88 -2.37
N GLU A 520 -6.10 -12.58 -2.61
CA GLU A 520 -5.12 -11.75 -1.93
C GLU A 520 -5.68 -11.27 -0.58
N ALA A 521 -4.88 -11.27 0.48
CA ALA A 521 -5.31 -10.78 1.79
C ALA A 521 -5.60 -9.27 1.75
N ALA A 522 -6.71 -8.83 2.34
CA ALA A 522 -7.03 -7.41 2.47
C ALA A 522 -5.87 -6.69 3.19
N PRO A 523 -5.30 -5.61 2.63
CA PRO A 523 -4.12 -4.94 3.20
C PRO A 523 -4.42 -4.26 4.54
N GLN A 524 -3.38 -3.81 5.25
CA GLN A 524 -3.52 -3.09 6.52
C GLN A 524 -4.45 -1.87 6.35
N GLY A 525 -5.34 -1.65 7.32
CA GLY A 525 -6.39 -0.62 7.23
C GLY A 525 -7.63 -1.03 6.40
N PHE A 526 -7.65 -2.22 5.80
CA PHE A 526 -8.78 -2.70 5.01
C PHE A 526 -9.35 -4.04 5.52
N PHE A 527 -10.58 -4.32 5.13
CA PHE A 527 -11.27 -5.59 5.34
C PHE A 527 -11.89 -6.10 4.03
N ALA A 528 -12.12 -7.41 3.95
CA ALA A 528 -12.86 -8.04 2.87
C ALA A 528 -13.87 -9.05 3.44
N VAL A 529 -15.15 -8.89 3.09
CA VAL A 529 -16.17 -9.90 3.36
C VAL A 529 -16.10 -11.01 2.31
N ALA A 530 -16.70 -12.17 2.60
CA ALA A 530 -16.76 -13.27 1.64
C ALA A 530 -17.29 -12.79 0.27
N GLY A 531 -16.59 -13.14 -0.80
CA GLY A 531 -16.98 -12.76 -2.17
C GLY A 531 -16.56 -11.34 -2.61
N SER A 532 -15.70 -10.65 -1.86
CA SER A 532 -15.27 -9.29 -2.21
C SER A 532 -14.33 -9.25 -3.41
N SER A 533 -14.67 -8.44 -4.42
CA SER A 533 -13.82 -8.17 -5.59
C SER A 533 -12.76 -7.08 -5.35
N ALA A 534 -12.97 -6.24 -4.33
CA ALA A 534 -12.05 -5.21 -3.87
C ALA A 534 -12.16 -5.07 -2.33
N PRO A 535 -11.07 -4.68 -1.64
CA PRO A 535 -11.09 -4.52 -0.19
C PRO A 535 -11.74 -3.18 0.20
N SER A 536 -12.45 -3.16 1.33
CA SER A 536 -13.11 -1.98 1.88
C SER A 536 -12.34 -1.40 3.06
N LEU A 537 -12.37 -0.08 3.27
CA LEU A 537 -11.69 0.59 4.37
C LEU A 537 -12.27 0.17 5.74
N CYS A 538 -11.43 -0.06 6.76
CA CYS A 538 -11.90 -0.22 8.14
C CYS A 538 -12.80 0.95 8.55
N PHE A 539 -13.90 0.68 9.26
CA PHE A 539 -14.88 1.72 9.62
C PHE A 539 -14.25 2.81 10.51
N ALA A 540 -14.70 4.06 10.34
CA ALA A 540 -14.24 5.17 11.17
C ALA A 540 -14.43 4.87 12.68
N GLY A 541 -13.41 5.24 13.46
CA GLY A 541 -13.28 4.89 14.88
C GLY A 541 -12.60 3.55 15.12
N ARG A 542 -12.07 2.89 14.10
CA ARG A 542 -11.39 1.59 14.20
C ARG A 542 -10.12 1.54 13.39
N TYR A 543 -9.27 0.56 13.70
CA TYR A 543 -8.00 0.38 13.02
C TYR A 543 -7.73 -1.10 12.70
N GLY A 544 -6.77 -1.33 11.80
CA GLY A 544 -6.26 -2.67 11.51
C GLY A 544 -4.76 -2.67 11.17
N SER A 545 -3.92 -3.15 12.08
CA SER A 545 -2.45 -3.16 11.92
C SER A 545 -1.90 -4.33 11.11
N ARG A 546 -2.75 -5.30 10.77
CA ARG A 546 -2.41 -6.52 10.02
C ARG A 546 -3.23 -6.61 8.73
N ALA A 547 -2.84 -7.50 7.84
CA ALA A 547 -3.67 -7.87 6.69
C ALA A 547 -4.69 -8.94 7.09
N GLY A 548 -5.78 -9.07 6.32
CA GLY A 548 -6.69 -10.22 6.40
C GLY A 548 -7.97 -10.04 7.24
N PHE A 549 -8.47 -8.81 7.46
CA PHE A 549 -9.67 -8.63 8.28
C PHE A 549 -10.97 -9.01 7.55
N ALA A 550 -11.79 -9.83 8.20
CA ALA A 550 -13.05 -10.35 7.65
C ALA A 550 -14.24 -9.38 7.69
N ASN A 551 -14.15 -8.28 8.44
CA ASN A 551 -15.23 -7.31 8.61
C ASN A 551 -14.66 -5.92 8.99
N GLY A 552 -15.46 -4.87 8.81
CA GLY A 552 -15.05 -3.48 9.07
C GLY A 552 -14.85 -3.12 10.55
N GLN A 553 -15.01 -4.08 11.47
CA GLN A 553 -14.58 -3.88 12.86
C GLN A 553 -13.05 -4.02 13.02
N CYS A 554 -12.39 -4.66 12.04
CA CYS A 554 -10.95 -4.85 11.94
C CYS A 554 -10.34 -5.38 13.26
N GLU A 555 -9.30 -4.74 13.80
CA GLU A 555 -8.59 -5.21 14.99
C GLU A 555 -9.19 -4.68 16.29
N GLY A 556 -9.52 -3.38 16.33
CA GLY A 556 -9.95 -2.71 17.54
C GLY A 556 -10.48 -1.30 17.32
N ALA A 557 -10.99 -0.71 18.39
CA ALA A 557 -11.38 0.69 18.41
C ALA A 557 -10.15 1.60 18.54
N CYS A 558 -10.23 2.82 17.98
CA CYS A 558 -9.22 3.84 18.18
C CYS A 558 -8.97 4.12 19.68
N ALA A 559 -7.74 4.40 20.07
CA ALA A 559 -7.39 4.68 21.46
C ALA A 559 -7.96 6.02 21.94
N VAL A 560 -8.12 6.18 23.25
CA VAL A 560 -8.38 7.49 23.86
C VAL A 560 -7.32 8.52 23.47
N GLY A 561 -7.72 9.78 23.42
CA GLY A 561 -6.92 10.91 22.96
C GLY A 561 -6.64 10.94 21.46
N HIS A 562 -7.11 9.96 20.71
CA HIS A 562 -6.89 9.83 19.27
C HIS A 562 -8.22 9.72 18.52
N TYR A 563 -8.14 9.91 17.21
CA TYR A 563 -9.21 9.57 16.27
C TYR A 563 -8.65 8.79 15.08
N CYS A 564 -9.51 8.00 14.46
CA CYS A 564 -9.18 7.07 13.39
C CYS A 564 -10.20 7.24 12.27
N PRO A 565 -9.90 8.02 11.23
CA PRO A 565 -10.66 8.03 9.98
C PRO A 565 -10.70 6.63 9.34
N GLU A 566 -11.58 6.46 8.34
CA GLU A 566 -11.67 5.21 7.58
C GLU A 566 -10.31 4.81 7.00
N GLY A 567 -9.92 3.55 7.12
CA GLY A 567 -8.62 3.07 6.65
C GLY A 567 -7.45 3.12 7.63
N SER A 568 -7.67 3.56 8.88
CA SER A 568 -6.58 3.71 9.87
C SER A 568 -5.86 2.37 10.17
N THR A 569 -4.53 2.40 10.20
CA THR A 569 -3.68 1.20 10.41
C THR A 569 -3.24 1.00 11.87
N ASN A 570 -3.39 1.99 12.75
CA ASN A 570 -3.00 1.90 14.16
C ASN A 570 -4.03 2.59 15.07
N ALA A 571 -4.12 2.16 16.34
CA ALA A 571 -5.02 2.71 17.36
C ALA A 571 -4.76 4.20 17.66
N THR A 572 -3.56 4.68 17.37
CA THR A 572 -3.09 6.05 17.60
C THR A 572 -2.81 6.79 16.28
N ALA A 573 -3.57 6.50 15.22
CA ALA A 573 -3.31 7.02 13.87
C ALA A 573 -3.28 8.55 13.78
N TYR A 574 -4.23 9.23 14.43
CA TYR A 574 -4.26 10.70 14.51
C TYR A 574 -4.48 11.13 15.97
N ALA A 575 -3.52 11.85 16.51
CA ALA A 575 -3.60 12.44 17.84
C ALA A 575 -4.59 13.62 17.85
N CYS A 576 -5.33 13.81 18.93
CA CYS A 576 -6.06 15.05 19.15
C CYS A 576 -5.06 16.21 19.34
N PRO A 577 -5.23 17.36 18.65
CA PRO A 577 -4.30 18.48 18.75
C PRO A 577 -4.29 19.07 20.16
N ALA A 578 -3.15 19.65 20.55
CA ALA A 578 -3.00 20.29 21.86
C ALA A 578 -4.12 21.32 22.13
N GLY A 579 -4.60 21.36 23.38
CA GLY A 579 -5.81 22.09 23.78
C GLY A 579 -7.13 21.33 23.60
N THR A 580 -7.12 20.18 22.92
CA THR A 580 -8.28 19.27 22.80
C THR A 580 -8.00 17.90 23.43
N TYR A 581 -9.05 17.14 23.73
CA TYR A 581 -8.97 15.79 24.29
C TYR A 581 -10.08 14.90 23.75
N ASN A 582 -9.85 13.58 23.74
CA ASN A 582 -10.91 12.59 23.52
C ASN A 582 -10.89 11.54 24.64
N SER A 583 -11.90 11.52 25.51
CA SER A 583 -12.00 10.56 26.62
C SER A 583 -12.56 9.19 26.24
N PHE A 584 -12.98 8.98 24.98
CA PHE A 584 -13.66 7.76 24.54
C PHE A 584 -12.86 7.01 23.47
N ASN A 585 -12.80 5.68 23.61
CA ASN A 585 -12.30 4.83 22.53
C ASN A 585 -13.20 4.94 21.29
N GLY A 586 -12.58 4.93 20.11
CA GLY A 586 -13.28 4.93 18.83
C GLY A 586 -13.65 6.28 18.26
N GLY A 587 -12.86 7.33 18.55
CA GLY A 587 -12.99 8.64 17.88
C GLY A 587 -12.91 8.49 16.36
N ARG A 588 -13.92 9.01 15.63
CA ARG A 588 -14.10 8.75 14.18
C ARG A 588 -13.45 9.80 13.27
N SER A 589 -13.36 11.03 13.74
CA SER A 589 -12.89 12.21 13.04
C SER A 589 -12.33 13.20 14.06
N ALA A 590 -11.78 14.32 13.59
CA ALA A 590 -11.33 15.41 14.46
C ALA A 590 -12.44 15.97 15.37
N ASP A 591 -13.72 15.79 15.00
CA ASP A 591 -14.88 16.19 15.83
C ASP A 591 -14.99 15.39 17.15
N ALA A 592 -14.31 14.25 17.27
CA ALA A 592 -14.18 13.52 18.52
C ALA A 592 -13.22 14.20 19.51
N CYS A 593 -12.38 15.12 19.05
CA CYS A 593 -11.46 15.88 19.87
C CYS A 593 -12.17 17.12 20.44
N THR A 594 -12.76 16.96 21.62
CA THR A 594 -13.45 18.05 22.32
C THR A 594 -12.44 19.07 22.87
N PRO A 595 -12.66 20.39 22.72
CA PRO A 595 -11.78 21.41 23.31
C PRO A 595 -11.83 21.36 24.84
N CYS A 596 -10.69 21.53 25.50
CA CYS A 596 -10.64 21.61 26.95
C CYS A 596 -11.48 22.79 27.46
N PRO A 597 -12.36 22.60 28.46
CA PRO A 597 -13.11 23.71 29.06
C PRO A 597 -12.18 24.76 29.66
N ALA A 598 -12.62 26.02 29.70
CA ALA A 598 -11.85 27.10 30.30
C ALA A 598 -11.42 26.77 31.75
N GLY A 599 -10.19 27.11 32.11
CA GLY A 599 -9.51 26.66 33.33
C GLY A 599 -8.81 25.31 33.25
N LEU A 600 -8.99 24.53 32.17
CA LEU A 600 -8.26 23.29 31.92
C LEU A 600 -7.52 23.34 30.57
N VAL A 601 -6.43 22.59 30.46
CA VAL A 601 -5.55 22.55 29.28
C VAL A 601 -5.15 21.12 28.91
N SER A 602 -4.67 20.96 27.67
CA SER A 602 -3.92 19.79 27.23
C SER A 602 -2.66 20.24 26.51
N ALA A 603 -1.51 20.12 27.19
CA ALA A 603 -0.21 20.56 26.65
C ALA A 603 0.35 19.62 25.58
N GLU A 604 0.06 18.33 25.67
CA GLU A 604 0.51 17.31 24.73
C GLU A 604 -0.60 16.99 23.71
N GLU A 605 -0.17 16.66 22.49
CA GLU A 605 -1.04 16.04 21.50
C GLU A 605 -1.40 14.61 21.95
N GLY A 606 -2.60 14.14 21.60
CA GLY A 606 -3.01 12.77 21.90
C GLY A 606 -3.57 12.57 23.30
N SER A 607 -3.90 13.65 24.03
CA SER A 607 -4.38 13.54 25.40
C SER A 607 -5.82 13.02 25.52
N SER A 608 -6.02 12.13 26.48
CA SER A 608 -7.33 11.57 26.84
C SER A 608 -8.09 12.38 27.89
N LEU A 609 -7.43 13.37 28.52
CA LEU A 609 -7.93 14.14 29.65
C LEU A 609 -7.38 15.58 29.62
N CYS A 610 -8.16 16.54 30.11
CA CYS A 610 -7.65 17.90 30.37
C CYS A 610 -7.19 18.03 31.83
N TYR A 611 -6.09 18.75 32.03
CA TYR A 611 -5.51 19.01 33.34
C TYR A 611 -5.86 20.42 33.80
N LYS A 612 -6.11 20.60 35.11
CA LYS A 612 -6.41 21.91 35.69
C LYS A 612 -5.13 22.75 35.74
N CYS A 613 -5.23 24.03 35.40
CA CYS A 613 -4.13 24.96 35.62
C CYS A 613 -3.76 25.06 37.11
N GLU A 614 -2.46 25.07 37.40
CA GLU A 614 -1.93 25.23 38.75
C GLU A 614 -2.11 26.68 39.25
N PRO A 615 -2.14 26.92 40.58
CA PRO A 615 -2.36 28.26 41.12
C PRO A 615 -1.31 29.25 40.62
N GLY A 616 -1.75 30.47 40.29
CA GLY A 616 -0.96 31.48 39.60
C GLY A 616 -1.02 31.40 38.06
N SER A 617 -1.73 30.42 37.50
CA SER A 617 -1.97 30.30 36.05
C SER A 617 -3.44 30.01 35.73
N VAL A 618 -3.86 30.38 34.52
CA VAL A 618 -5.26 30.25 34.05
C VAL A 618 -5.33 29.79 32.60
N ALA A 619 -6.50 29.32 32.18
CA ALA A 619 -6.81 29.06 30.79
C ALA A 619 -8.08 29.82 30.39
N SER A 620 -7.88 30.98 29.78
CA SER A 620 -8.91 32.02 29.54
C SER A 620 -9.99 31.58 28.55
N SER A 621 -9.63 30.76 27.57
CA SER A 621 -10.51 30.31 26.48
C SER A 621 -10.63 28.78 26.44
N PRO A 622 -11.81 28.24 26.09
CA PRO A 622 -11.95 26.83 25.75
C PRO A 622 -11.00 26.45 24.60
N GLY A 623 -10.29 25.33 24.73
CA GLY A 623 -9.30 24.89 23.75
C GLY A 623 -7.87 25.39 23.98
N SER A 624 -7.59 26.03 25.12
CA SER A 624 -6.23 26.46 25.47
C SER A 624 -5.28 25.27 25.63
N SER A 625 -4.15 25.28 24.90
CA SER A 625 -3.12 24.24 24.96
C SER A 625 -2.15 24.41 26.13
N GLN A 626 -1.94 25.64 26.62
CA GLN A 626 -1.04 25.96 27.72
C GLN A 626 -1.73 26.88 28.73
N CYS A 627 -1.33 26.79 30.01
CA CYS A 627 -1.82 27.71 31.03
C CYS A 627 -1.03 29.02 30.96
N GLU A 628 -1.74 30.13 30.81
CA GLU A 628 -1.18 31.47 30.85
C GLU A 628 -0.89 31.84 32.29
N LEU A 629 0.34 32.26 32.61
CA LEU A 629 0.68 32.77 33.93
C LEU A 629 -0.06 34.09 34.16
N CYS A 630 -0.62 34.29 35.36
CA CYS A 630 -1.19 35.59 35.72
C CYS A 630 -0.11 36.67 35.61
N ASN A 631 -0.48 37.80 35.01
CA ASN A 631 0.42 38.92 34.80
C ASN A 631 0.82 39.57 36.14
N GLN A 632 1.85 40.41 36.12
CA GLN A 632 2.34 41.09 37.33
C GLN A 632 1.21 41.96 37.91
N GLY A 633 1.05 41.95 39.25
CA GLY A 633 -0.10 42.58 39.92
C GLY A 633 -1.41 41.78 39.86
N GLN A 634 -1.41 40.59 39.26
CA GLN A 634 -2.52 39.63 39.28
C GLN A 634 -2.12 38.30 39.94
N TYR A 635 -3.09 37.56 40.46
CA TYR A 635 -2.88 36.28 41.13
C TYR A 635 -4.05 35.31 40.91
N GLN A 636 -3.83 34.02 41.17
CA GLN A 636 -4.90 33.02 41.17
C GLN A 636 -4.67 31.95 42.25
N PRO A 637 -5.41 31.96 43.37
CA PRO A 637 -5.16 31.04 44.49
C PRO A 637 -5.67 29.60 44.27
N LEU A 638 -6.54 29.34 43.30
CA LEU A 638 -7.23 28.05 43.14
C LEU A 638 -6.91 27.37 41.81
N LYS A 639 -6.80 26.03 41.85
CA LYS A 639 -6.56 25.21 40.65
C LYS A 639 -7.75 25.22 39.70
N GLY A 640 -7.46 25.31 38.41
CA GLY A 640 -8.44 25.11 37.34
C GLY A 640 -9.35 26.30 37.07
N MET A 641 -8.83 27.52 37.23
CA MET A 641 -9.58 28.76 37.04
C MET A 641 -9.34 29.38 35.67
N ASN A 642 -10.33 30.11 35.17
CA ASN A 642 -10.37 30.70 33.83
C ASN A 642 -10.06 32.22 33.80
N GLU A 643 -9.81 32.85 34.95
CA GLU A 643 -9.56 34.29 35.04
C GLU A 643 -8.59 34.61 36.19
N CYS A 644 -7.67 35.55 35.96
CA CYS A 644 -6.73 36.03 36.98
C CYS A 644 -7.36 37.17 37.77
N ARG A 645 -7.20 37.14 39.11
CA ARG A 645 -7.70 38.18 40.00
C ARG A 645 -6.66 39.29 40.14
N VAL A 646 -7.10 40.54 40.22
CA VAL A 646 -6.20 41.67 40.49
C VAL A 646 -5.84 41.69 41.99
N CYS A 647 -4.60 42.03 42.31
CA CYS A 647 -4.16 42.19 43.70
C CYS A 647 -4.83 43.38 44.40
N GLU A 648 -5.29 43.17 45.63
CA GLU A 648 -5.92 44.20 46.46
C GLU A 648 -4.90 45.29 46.87
N VAL A 649 -5.41 46.46 47.27
CA VAL A 649 -4.59 47.64 47.60
C VAL A 649 -3.52 47.34 48.67
N GLY A 650 -2.32 47.89 48.47
CA GLY A 650 -1.14 47.61 49.31
C GLY A 650 -0.37 46.32 48.97
N THR A 651 -0.96 45.43 48.16
CA THR A 651 -0.34 44.15 47.78
C THR A 651 0.13 44.09 46.33
N TRP A 652 1.08 43.19 46.07
CA TRP A 652 1.78 43.01 44.81
C TRP A 652 2.03 41.52 44.53
N SER A 653 2.13 41.14 43.25
CA SER A 653 2.50 39.78 42.84
C SER A 653 3.47 39.79 41.66
N LEU A 654 4.40 38.85 41.67
CA LEU A 654 5.18 38.48 40.49
C LEU A 654 4.31 37.68 39.51
N SER A 655 4.70 37.66 38.23
CA SER A 655 4.06 36.82 37.22
C SER A 655 4.01 35.36 37.67
N GLY A 656 2.84 34.74 37.59
CA GLY A 656 2.65 33.35 38.02
C GLY A 656 2.39 33.16 39.52
N SER A 657 2.15 34.22 40.30
CA SER A 657 1.92 34.06 41.75
C SER A 657 0.52 33.54 42.10
N SER A 658 0.46 32.63 43.07
CA SER A 658 -0.79 32.11 43.64
C SER A 658 -1.37 32.99 44.76
N ALA A 659 -0.62 33.99 45.23
CA ALA A 659 -1.01 34.95 46.25
C ALA A 659 -0.44 36.35 45.97
N CYS A 660 -1.04 37.39 46.54
CA CYS A 660 -0.43 38.72 46.59
C CYS A 660 0.33 38.87 47.91
N GLU A 661 1.55 39.38 47.84
CA GLU A 661 2.40 39.69 48.98
C GLU A 661 2.28 41.18 49.31
N ALA A 662 2.37 41.53 50.60
CA ALA A 662 2.43 42.94 51.00
C ALA A 662 3.83 43.51 50.71
N CYS A 663 3.92 44.77 50.26
CA CYS A 663 5.21 45.41 50.07
C CYS A 663 6.02 45.41 51.39
N ASP A 664 7.27 44.96 51.30
CA ASP A 664 8.19 44.88 52.43
C ASP A 664 8.59 46.27 52.96
N SER A 665 9.08 46.33 54.20
CA SER A 665 9.50 47.59 54.82
C SER A 665 10.58 48.30 53.98
N GLY A 666 10.38 49.59 53.71
CA GLY A 666 11.20 50.37 52.78
C GLY A 666 10.65 50.45 51.36
N PHE A 667 9.49 49.85 51.06
CA PHE A 667 8.82 49.93 49.77
C PHE A 667 7.32 50.28 49.94
N PHE A 668 6.73 50.92 48.92
CA PHE A 668 5.31 51.31 48.89
C PHE A 668 4.69 51.11 47.50
N LYS A 669 3.36 51.08 47.42
CA LYS A 669 2.62 51.00 46.13
C LYS A 669 1.92 52.33 45.81
N ASN A 670 2.05 52.81 44.57
CA ASN A 670 1.25 53.93 44.06
C ASN A 670 -0.19 53.46 43.77
N ALA A 671 -1.19 54.31 44.05
CA ALA A 671 -2.60 53.98 43.89
C ALA A 671 -3.22 54.49 42.58
N THR A 672 -2.55 55.40 41.86
CA THR A 672 -3.18 56.24 40.83
C THR A 672 -2.81 55.88 39.38
N SER A 673 -2.01 54.84 39.14
CA SER A 673 -1.68 54.38 37.79
C SER A 673 -1.42 52.87 37.73
N ASP A 674 -2.22 52.17 36.93
CA ASP A 674 -2.09 50.76 36.51
C ASP A 674 -2.10 49.65 37.61
N PRO A 675 -2.92 48.58 37.50
CA PRO A 675 -2.88 47.45 38.44
C PRO A 675 -1.53 46.70 38.50
N GLY A 676 -0.66 46.89 37.50
CA GLY A 676 0.63 46.22 37.32
C GLY A 676 1.86 46.93 37.91
N ASP A 677 1.69 47.99 38.70
CA ASP A 677 2.83 48.73 39.29
C ASP A 677 3.50 48.00 40.47
N LYS A 678 4.83 47.83 40.35
CA LYS A 678 5.72 47.19 41.35
C LYS A 678 5.79 47.98 42.66
N CYS A 679 6.08 47.30 43.77
CA CYS A 679 6.50 47.95 45.01
C CYS A 679 7.72 48.86 44.74
N GLN A 680 7.53 50.17 44.87
CA GLN A 680 8.54 51.19 44.62
C GLN A 680 9.36 51.45 45.89
N GLY A 681 10.69 51.54 45.75
CA GLY A 681 11.58 51.78 46.88
C GLY A 681 11.43 53.20 47.43
N CYS A 682 11.27 53.30 48.75
CA CYS A 682 11.44 54.56 49.46
C CYS A 682 12.94 54.89 49.53
N GLU A 683 13.39 55.99 48.94
CA GLU A 683 14.75 56.49 49.17
C GLU A 683 14.86 56.95 50.64
N ILE A 684 15.35 56.07 51.51
CA ILE A 684 15.49 56.25 52.97
C ILE A 684 16.27 57.53 53.33
N THR A 685 17.07 58.05 52.39
CA THR A 685 17.88 59.26 52.48
C THR A 685 17.15 60.58 52.24
N LYS A 686 15.84 60.59 51.91
CA LYS A 686 15.05 61.80 51.59
C LYS A 686 13.74 61.97 52.37
N GLY A 687 13.70 61.57 53.65
CA GLY A 687 12.65 62.04 54.57
C GLY A 687 11.38 61.20 54.71
N TYR A 688 11.32 59.99 54.14
CA TYR A 688 10.18 59.06 54.27
C TYR A 688 10.39 57.97 55.34
N GLU A 689 9.29 57.45 55.90
CA GLU A 689 9.23 56.17 56.64
C GLU A 689 8.14 55.25 56.08
N CYS A 690 8.54 54.04 55.69
CA CYS A 690 7.71 53.07 54.97
C CYS A 690 7.69 51.73 55.71
N PRO A 691 6.79 51.52 56.69
CA PRO A 691 6.56 50.20 57.29
C PRO A 691 6.01 49.19 56.26
N ARG A 692 5.88 47.91 56.66
CA ARG A 692 5.23 46.91 55.78
C ARG A 692 3.81 47.32 55.41
N ASN A 693 3.40 47.02 54.17
CA ASN A 693 2.08 47.33 53.60
C ASN A 693 1.76 48.84 53.49
N THR A 694 2.76 49.66 53.15
CA THR A 694 2.59 51.12 52.93
C THR A 694 2.10 51.41 51.50
N THR A 695 1.20 52.39 51.35
CA THR A 695 0.76 52.96 50.08
C THR A 695 1.19 54.41 49.97
N LEU A 696 1.08 55.02 48.78
CA LEU A 696 1.42 56.45 48.62
C LEU A 696 0.62 57.36 49.56
N ALA A 697 -0.66 57.05 49.82
CA ALA A 697 -1.45 57.77 50.82
C ALA A 697 -0.95 57.55 52.25
N THR A 698 -0.64 56.30 52.64
CA THR A 698 -0.30 55.94 54.04
C THR A 698 1.19 56.08 54.41
N VAL A 699 2.03 56.60 53.51
CA VAL A 699 3.46 56.84 53.78
C VAL A 699 3.65 57.94 54.82
N LYS A 700 4.60 57.75 55.75
CA LYS A 700 4.87 58.74 56.79
C LYS A 700 6.00 59.68 56.37
N VAL A 701 5.78 60.98 56.58
CA VAL A 701 6.77 62.04 56.36
C VAL A 701 7.49 62.35 57.68
N LYS A 702 8.82 62.49 57.63
CA LYS A 702 9.64 62.85 58.80
C LYS A 702 9.53 64.35 59.14
N GLU A 703 9.74 64.67 60.40
CA GLU A 703 9.85 66.06 60.87
C GLU A 703 10.92 66.84 60.08
N GLY A 704 10.68 68.14 59.86
CA GLY A 704 11.51 68.99 59.00
C GLY A 704 11.18 68.93 57.50
N PHE A 705 10.30 68.02 57.07
CA PHE A 705 9.82 67.92 55.69
C PHE A 705 8.28 67.93 55.63
N TRP A 706 7.72 68.30 54.48
CA TRP A 706 6.28 68.23 54.17
C TRP A 706 6.06 67.85 52.70
N ARG A 707 4.84 67.41 52.35
CA ARG A 707 4.40 67.19 50.95
C ARG A 707 3.05 67.83 50.69
N HIS A 708 2.78 68.15 49.43
CA HIS A 708 1.62 68.92 49.03
C HIS A 708 0.30 68.15 49.13
N SER A 709 0.28 66.86 48.80
CA SER A 709 -0.91 66.00 48.94
C SER A 709 -0.50 64.55 49.23
N GLU A 710 -1.41 63.78 49.84
CA GLU A 710 -1.27 62.35 50.09
C GLU A 710 -0.99 61.54 48.81
N ASN A 711 -1.38 62.09 47.64
CA ASN A 711 -1.16 61.50 46.32
C ASN A 711 0.19 61.90 45.67
N THR A 712 1.10 62.54 46.41
CA THR A 712 2.39 63.04 45.87
C THR A 712 3.61 62.42 46.56
N ILE A 713 4.65 62.14 45.74
CA ILE A 713 5.98 61.65 46.13
C ILE A 713 7.00 62.81 46.28
N VAL A 714 6.63 64.03 45.90
CA VAL A 714 7.53 65.20 46.01
C VAL A 714 7.52 65.73 47.44
N LEU A 715 8.69 65.70 48.08
CA LEU A 715 8.91 66.18 49.44
C LEU A 715 9.65 67.52 49.42
N TYR A 716 9.21 68.47 50.25
CA TYR A 716 9.81 69.79 50.42
C TYR A 716 10.46 69.90 51.80
N GLU A 717 11.69 70.39 51.85
CA GLU A 717 12.44 70.64 53.08
C GLU A 717 12.04 72.00 53.69
N CYS A 718 11.71 72.04 54.98
CA CYS A 718 11.59 73.30 55.72
C CYS A 718 12.99 73.93 55.81
N ARG A 719 13.26 75.01 55.07
CA ARG A 719 14.60 75.64 54.96
C ARG A 719 15.16 76.08 56.32
N SER A 720 16.47 75.92 56.51
CA SER A 720 17.22 76.39 57.68
C SER A 720 18.46 77.21 57.27
N GLY A 721 18.60 78.42 57.83
CA GLY A 721 19.85 79.20 57.75
C GLY A 721 19.69 80.72 57.60
N GLY A 722 20.43 81.48 58.42
CA GLY A 722 20.79 82.88 58.14
C GLY A 722 19.82 83.97 58.63
N ALA A 723 18.53 83.91 58.29
CA ALA A 723 17.60 85.02 58.52
C ALA A 723 16.13 84.59 58.75
N GLY A 724 15.86 83.98 59.91
CA GLY A 724 14.49 83.62 60.34
C GLY A 724 13.99 82.26 59.85
N TRP A 725 13.07 81.68 60.61
CA TRP A 725 12.38 80.44 60.25
C TRP A 725 11.23 80.75 59.27
N THR A 726 10.96 79.87 58.30
CA THR A 726 9.58 79.79 57.80
C THR A 726 8.74 79.07 58.87
N PRO A 727 7.49 79.48 59.14
CA PRO A 727 6.62 78.83 60.12
C PRO A 727 6.08 77.47 59.60
N CYS A 728 7.00 76.57 59.23
CA CYS A 728 6.79 75.22 58.72
C CYS A 728 6.89 74.23 59.89
N VAL A 729 5.82 73.48 60.19
CA VAL A 729 5.76 72.55 61.33
C VAL A 729 6.43 71.20 61.00
N GLY A 730 6.34 70.77 59.74
CA GLY A 730 6.88 69.50 59.25
C GLY A 730 6.17 68.24 59.80
N GLY A 731 6.53 67.07 59.26
CA GLY A 731 6.04 65.77 59.73
C GLY A 731 4.55 65.49 59.45
N ARG A 732 3.91 66.28 58.59
CA ARG A 732 2.51 66.13 58.15
C ARG A 732 2.36 66.52 56.69
N ASP A 733 1.31 65.98 56.09
CA ASP A 733 0.89 66.27 54.72
C ASP A 733 0.05 67.54 54.72
N ALA A 734 0.14 68.32 53.64
CA ALA A 734 -0.56 69.60 53.53
C ALA A 734 -2.07 69.47 53.24
N GLY A 735 -2.51 68.29 52.77
CA GLY A 735 -3.84 68.08 52.21
C GLY A 735 -4.05 68.85 50.90
N ASP A 736 -5.11 68.51 50.17
CA ASP A 736 -5.41 69.17 48.89
C ASP A 736 -5.75 70.68 49.08
N ASP A 737 -6.16 71.08 50.29
CA ASP A 737 -6.42 72.48 50.68
C ASP A 737 -5.14 73.27 51.06
N GLY A 738 -3.96 72.65 51.07
CA GLY A 738 -2.70 73.31 51.44
C GLY A 738 -2.63 73.80 52.90
N ASN A 739 -3.47 73.29 53.80
CA ASN A 739 -3.67 73.79 55.15
C ASN A 739 -3.31 72.74 56.21
N GLY A 740 -2.28 73.01 57.02
CA GLY A 740 -1.91 72.16 58.17
C GLY A 740 -0.40 71.95 58.39
N TYR A 741 0.44 72.31 57.42
CA TYR A 741 1.90 72.30 57.57
C TYR A 741 2.47 73.66 58.00
N CYS A 742 1.72 74.75 57.83
CA CYS A 742 2.07 76.07 58.37
C CYS A 742 1.61 76.21 59.83
N ALA A 743 2.35 76.99 60.63
CA ALA A 743 1.94 77.37 61.97
C ALA A 743 0.74 78.35 61.93
N SER A 744 -0.01 78.42 63.03
CA SER A 744 -1.20 79.27 63.15
C SER A 744 -0.91 80.74 62.84
N GLY A 745 -1.64 81.32 61.88
CA GLY A 745 -1.52 82.71 61.45
C GLY A 745 -0.85 82.91 60.08
N TYR A 746 -0.32 81.85 59.47
CA TYR A 746 0.39 81.89 58.18
C TYR A 746 -0.22 80.92 57.17
N GLU A 747 -0.18 81.30 55.89
CA GLU A 747 -0.66 80.50 54.76
C GLU A 747 0.32 80.52 53.57
N GLY A 748 -0.03 79.80 52.50
CA GLY A 748 0.71 79.74 51.24
C GLY A 748 1.89 78.75 51.21
N PRO A 749 2.44 78.45 50.01
CA PRO A 749 3.34 77.31 49.73
C PRO A 749 4.68 77.29 50.49
N VAL A 750 5.02 78.38 51.18
CA VAL A 750 6.24 78.53 52.01
C VAL A 750 5.95 79.14 53.38
N CYS A 751 4.67 79.26 53.75
CA CYS A 751 4.20 79.89 54.99
C CYS A 751 4.66 81.35 55.19
N GLU A 752 4.86 82.10 54.09
CA GLU A 752 5.26 83.52 54.09
C GLU A 752 4.09 84.49 53.82
N VAL A 753 2.84 84.01 53.80
CA VAL A 753 1.64 84.86 53.62
C VAL A 753 0.89 84.98 54.95
N CYS A 754 0.39 86.18 55.23
CA CYS A 754 -0.36 86.48 56.45
C CYS A 754 -1.85 86.28 56.24
N LEU A 755 -2.50 85.51 57.13
CA LEU A 755 -3.95 85.32 57.11
C LEU A 755 -4.75 86.61 57.42
N ASP A 756 -4.13 87.59 58.08
CA ASP A 756 -4.73 88.91 58.27
C ASP A 756 -4.48 89.81 57.05
N THR A 757 -5.55 90.11 56.32
CA THR A 757 -5.57 91.00 55.15
C THR A 757 -5.06 92.43 55.39
N ASN A 758 -4.91 92.86 56.65
CA ASN A 758 -4.39 94.17 57.00
C ASN A 758 -2.94 94.14 57.53
N ALA A 759 -2.24 93.00 57.40
CA ALA A 759 -0.84 92.83 57.78
C ALA A 759 0.03 92.27 56.64
N TYR A 760 1.34 92.54 56.68
CA TYR A 760 2.33 92.03 55.72
C TYR A 760 3.40 91.17 56.42
N PHE A 761 4.01 90.23 55.69
CA PHE A 761 5.01 89.32 56.24
C PHE A 761 6.41 89.95 56.22
N GLU A 762 6.97 90.20 57.41
CA GLU A 762 8.31 90.74 57.55
C GLU A 762 9.36 89.62 57.57
N LYS A 763 10.11 89.47 56.47
CA LYS A 763 11.15 88.43 56.32
C LYS A 763 12.29 88.52 57.35
N SER A 764 12.57 89.70 57.91
CA SER A 764 13.58 89.90 58.97
C SER A 764 13.18 89.30 60.32
N SER A 765 11.88 89.22 60.61
CA SER A 765 11.35 88.79 61.90
C SER A 765 10.49 87.51 61.83
N ALA A 766 10.20 87.04 60.62
CA ALA A 766 9.34 85.89 60.30
C ALA A 766 7.94 86.00 60.92
N ARG A 767 7.36 87.21 60.88
CA ARG A 767 6.06 87.54 61.49
C ARG A 767 5.25 88.51 60.64
N CYS A 768 3.95 88.52 60.87
CA CYS A 768 3.01 89.47 60.28
C CYS A 768 2.96 90.80 61.04
N VAL A 769 2.90 91.92 60.32
CA VAL A 769 2.94 93.31 60.86
C VAL A 769 1.90 94.20 60.17
N ASP A 770 1.14 95.00 60.94
CA ASP A 770 -0.02 95.76 60.46
C ASP A 770 0.28 96.96 59.52
N CYS A 771 -0.65 97.21 58.59
CA CYS A 771 -0.71 98.35 57.68
C CYS A 771 -1.55 99.53 58.23
N GLY A 772 -1.01 100.75 58.15
CA GLY A 772 -1.69 102.00 58.57
C GLY A 772 -2.60 102.65 57.51
N SER A 773 -3.49 103.56 57.93
CA SER A 773 -4.60 104.07 57.09
C SER A 773 -4.15 104.90 55.86
N VAL A 774 -4.67 104.55 54.68
CA VAL A 774 -4.15 104.97 53.37
C VAL A 774 -4.76 106.28 52.80
N ALA A 775 -5.78 106.84 53.45
CA ALA A 775 -6.60 107.92 52.86
C ALA A 775 -5.90 109.30 52.68
N SER A 776 -4.87 109.61 53.48
CA SER A 776 -4.25 110.96 53.46
C SER A 776 -3.21 111.17 52.35
N SER A 777 -2.70 110.10 51.74
CA SER A 777 -1.53 110.16 50.84
C SER A 777 -1.88 110.60 49.40
N VAL A 778 -3.09 110.31 48.92
CA VAL A 778 -3.51 110.62 47.54
C VAL A 778 -3.73 112.12 47.32
N ALA A 779 -4.21 112.85 48.33
CA ALA A 779 -4.45 114.29 48.24
C ALA A 779 -3.15 115.10 48.04
N VAL A 780 -2.05 114.66 48.69
CA VAL A 780 -0.73 115.32 48.58
C VAL A 780 -0.18 115.23 47.16
N LEU A 781 -0.34 114.08 46.49
CA LEU A 781 0.16 113.83 45.14
C LEU A 781 -0.47 114.75 44.09
N VAL A 782 -1.80 114.98 44.16
CA VAL A 782 -2.51 115.86 43.22
C VAL A 782 -2.08 117.31 43.39
N VAL A 783 -1.90 117.78 44.63
CA VAL A 783 -1.47 119.16 44.91
C VAL A 783 -0.04 119.41 44.41
N ILE A 784 0.91 118.49 44.67
CA ILE A 784 2.30 118.62 44.21
C ILE A 784 2.37 118.64 42.67
N ALA A 785 1.61 117.80 41.98
CA ALA A 785 1.57 117.77 40.52
C ALA A 785 1.07 119.10 39.92
N ILE A 786 0.00 119.68 40.46
CA ILE A 786 -0.54 120.97 40.01
C ILE A 786 0.46 122.11 40.27
N VAL A 787 1.08 122.14 41.46
CA VAL A 787 2.09 123.15 41.82
C VAL A 787 3.30 123.08 40.88
N LEU A 788 3.80 121.88 40.55
CA LEU A 788 4.91 121.70 39.63
C LEU A 788 4.59 122.18 38.20
N VAL A 789 3.40 121.85 37.67
CA VAL A 789 2.99 122.31 36.34
C VAL A 789 2.89 123.84 36.27
N VAL A 790 2.33 124.48 37.31
CA VAL A 790 2.25 125.95 37.40
C VAL A 790 3.65 126.57 37.52
N LEU A 791 4.55 126.00 38.32
CA LEU A 791 5.95 126.44 38.44
C LEU A 791 6.70 126.33 37.10
N ILE A 792 6.52 125.23 36.37
CA ILE A 792 7.17 125.03 35.06
C ILE A 792 6.69 126.07 34.04
N VAL A 793 5.38 126.32 33.95
CA VAL A 793 4.84 127.40 33.09
C VAL A 793 5.33 128.78 33.54
N ALA A 794 5.40 129.01 34.86
CA ALA A 794 6.05 130.13 35.53
C ALA A 794 7.47 130.42 35.00
N VAL A 795 8.36 129.44 35.19
CA VAL A 795 9.78 129.50 34.82
C VAL A 795 9.96 129.63 33.31
N VAL A 796 9.18 128.91 32.51
CA VAL A 796 9.24 129.01 31.03
C VAL A 796 8.91 130.43 30.56
N LYS A 797 7.90 131.09 31.13
CA LYS A 797 7.60 132.50 30.81
C LYS A 797 8.71 133.45 31.28
N LEU A 798 9.22 133.28 32.51
CA LEU A 798 10.28 134.13 33.08
C LEU A 798 11.62 134.02 32.32
N VAL A 799 12.02 132.81 31.91
CA VAL A 799 13.24 132.58 31.12
C VAL A 799 13.06 133.10 29.69
N ALA A 800 11.87 132.93 29.09
CA ALA A 800 11.58 133.47 27.75
C ALA A 800 11.57 135.01 27.70
N SER A 801 11.12 135.70 28.76
CA SER A 801 11.13 137.17 28.81
C SER A 801 12.50 137.79 29.11
N SER A 802 13.44 137.02 29.69
CA SER A 802 14.76 137.53 30.14
C SER A 802 15.92 137.24 29.18
N TRP A 803 15.78 136.31 28.24
CA TRP A 803 16.87 135.90 27.34
C TRP A 803 17.03 136.79 26.09
N LYS A 804 17.70 137.93 26.25
CA LYS A 804 18.44 138.64 25.19
C LYS A 804 19.97 138.54 25.40
N PRO A 805 20.63 137.44 25.00
CA PRO A 805 22.09 137.34 25.08
C PRO A 805 22.75 138.23 24.02
N ARG A 806 23.40 139.32 24.46
CA ARG A 806 23.97 140.39 23.59
C ARG A 806 25.36 140.09 23.02
N ASN A 807 26.04 139.00 23.42
CA ASN A 807 27.47 138.78 23.16
C ASN A 807 27.80 137.49 22.40
N ALA A 808 28.84 137.57 21.55
CA ALA A 808 29.22 136.56 20.55
C ALA A 808 29.71 135.20 21.09
N LEU A 809 29.93 135.05 22.40
CA LEU A 809 30.41 133.80 23.00
C LEU A 809 29.40 132.65 22.85
N ALA A 810 28.10 132.95 22.91
CA ALA A 810 27.01 131.97 22.81
C ALA A 810 26.88 131.32 21.42
N ALA A 811 27.47 131.91 20.37
CA ALA A 811 27.48 131.30 19.04
C ALA A 811 28.46 130.13 18.92
N ARG A 812 29.58 130.15 19.68
CA ARG A 812 30.62 129.11 19.61
C ARG A 812 30.22 127.82 20.34
N THR A 813 29.51 127.91 21.46
CA THR A 813 29.02 126.73 22.21
C THR A 813 27.96 125.93 21.45
N LEU A 814 27.09 126.59 20.68
CA LEU A 814 26.09 125.93 19.82
C LEU A 814 26.69 125.09 18.68
N VAL A 815 27.89 125.43 18.21
CA VAL A 815 28.61 124.63 17.19
C VAL A 815 29.25 123.38 17.81
N PHE A 816 29.80 123.50 19.02
CA PHE A 816 30.37 122.36 19.76
C PHE A 816 29.30 121.29 20.08
N ALA A 817 28.12 121.72 20.53
CA ALA A 817 26.97 120.84 20.79
C ALA A 817 26.47 120.08 19.54
N ARG A 818 26.61 120.66 18.34
CA ARG A 818 26.27 119.99 17.07
C ARG A 818 27.28 118.91 16.68
N ARG A 819 28.59 119.13 16.90
CA ARG A 819 29.62 118.12 16.63
C ARG A 819 29.51 116.91 17.57
N GLN A 820 29.26 117.15 18.87
CA GLN A 820 29.04 116.09 19.86
C GLN A 820 27.94 115.09 19.43
N ARG A 821 26.78 115.59 18.97
CA ARG A 821 25.66 114.71 18.54
C ARG A 821 25.98 113.77 17.37
N LEU A 822 26.94 114.10 16.49
CA LEU A 822 27.34 113.18 15.42
C LEU A 822 28.21 112.03 15.95
N VAL A 823 29.17 112.33 16.83
CA VAL A 823 30.11 111.36 17.41
C VAL A 823 29.35 110.30 18.23
N TRP A 824 28.42 110.72 19.09
CA TRP A 824 27.58 109.81 19.88
C TRP A 824 26.71 108.89 19.03
N ARG A 825 26.30 109.34 17.83
CA ARG A 825 25.50 108.56 16.88
C ARG A 825 26.33 107.54 16.10
N GLN A 826 27.60 107.84 15.78
CA GLN A 826 28.49 106.87 15.15
C GLN A 826 29.04 105.81 16.12
N LEU A 827 29.28 106.16 17.40
CA LEU A 827 29.77 105.22 18.41
C LEU A 827 28.69 104.24 18.94
N GLY A 828 27.43 104.39 18.53
CA GLY A 828 26.35 103.48 18.91
C GLY A 828 26.07 103.42 20.43
N VAL A 829 26.45 104.46 21.18
CA VAL A 829 26.49 104.46 22.66
C VAL A 829 25.12 104.10 23.26
N MET A 830 24.03 104.59 22.68
CA MET A 830 22.66 104.26 23.09
C MET A 830 22.34 102.76 22.98
N SER A 831 22.79 102.08 21.93
CA SER A 831 22.57 100.63 21.76
C SER A 831 23.44 99.82 22.74
N LYS A 832 24.69 100.23 22.95
CA LYS A 832 25.60 99.61 23.93
C LYS A 832 25.09 99.78 25.37
N LEU A 833 24.56 100.96 25.71
CA LEU A 833 23.95 101.22 27.02
C LEU A 833 22.67 100.41 27.22
N LYS A 834 21.81 100.28 26.19
CA LYS A 834 20.64 99.38 26.23
C LYS A 834 21.04 97.92 26.46
N GLN A 835 22.11 97.44 25.83
CA GLN A 835 22.62 96.07 26.03
C GLN A 835 23.15 95.86 27.46
N LEU A 836 23.93 96.81 28.00
CA LEU A 836 24.42 96.75 29.38
C LEU A 836 23.29 96.77 30.42
N ILE A 837 22.30 97.65 30.24
CA ILE A 837 21.15 97.73 31.15
C ILE A 837 20.26 96.49 31.02
N GLY A 838 20.01 95.99 29.80
CA GLY A 838 19.27 94.75 29.59
C GLY A 838 19.96 93.53 30.23
N LEU A 839 21.29 93.43 30.14
CA LEU A 839 22.06 92.36 30.79
C LEU A 839 21.95 92.44 32.32
N TYR A 840 22.10 93.64 32.91
CA TYR A 840 21.88 93.89 34.33
C TYR A 840 20.47 93.48 34.79
N GLN A 841 19.45 93.90 34.03
CA GLN A 841 18.04 93.64 34.35
C GLN A 841 17.69 92.15 34.28
N VAL A 842 18.29 91.37 33.37
CA VAL A 842 18.12 89.90 33.33
C VAL A 842 18.79 89.24 34.55
N ILE A 843 20.04 89.58 34.85
CA ILE A 843 20.77 88.98 35.97
C ILE A 843 20.07 89.27 37.31
N ALA A 844 19.53 90.48 37.50
CA ALA A 844 18.78 90.85 38.70
C ALA A 844 17.44 90.09 38.86
N ALA A 845 16.83 89.60 37.78
CA ALA A 845 15.55 88.88 37.82
C ALA A 845 15.71 87.37 38.13
N ILE A 846 16.81 86.74 37.68
CA ILE A 846 17.02 85.29 37.74
C ILE A 846 16.79 84.69 39.13
N PRO A 847 17.36 85.21 40.25
CA PRO A 847 17.18 84.62 41.57
C PRO A 847 15.70 84.60 42.00
N THR A 848 14.95 85.64 41.64
CA THR A 848 13.53 85.79 42.03
C THR A 848 12.55 85.03 41.14
N VAL A 849 12.91 84.72 39.90
CA VAL A 849 12.02 84.01 38.96
C VAL A 849 12.28 82.49 38.95
N PHE A 850 13.52 82.06 39.17
CA PHE A 850 13.90 80.64 39.13
C PHE A 850 14.21 80.04 40.51
N ASN A 851 14.12 80.82 41.59
CA ASN A 851 14.40 80.41 42.98
C ASN A 851 15.80 79.77 43.15
N VAL A 852 16.77 80.20 42.33
CA VAL A 852 18.16 79.75 42.35
C VAL A 852 19.00 80.69 43.21
N SER A 853 19.68 80.14 44.22
CA SER A 853 20.69 80.86 44.99
C SER A 853 21.96 81.07 44.17
N LEU A 854 22.31 82.31 43.86
CA LEU A 854 23.62 82.66 43.29
C LEU A 854 24.69 82.72 44.41
N PRO A 855 25.92 82.25 44.17
CA PRO A 855 27.00 82.26 45.18
C PRO A 855 27.40 83.66 45.69
N ASP A 856 27.97 83.69 46.90
CA ASP A 856 28.04 84.84 47.82
C ASP A 856 28.71 86.15 47.34
N GLU A 857 28.22 87.24 47.97
CA GLU A 857 28.64 88.66 48.08
C GLU A 857 29.33 89.34 46.89
N SER A 858 30.37 88.73 46.33
CA SER A 858 31.20 89.29 45.26
C SER A 858 30.42 89.61 43.98
N TYR A 859 29.47 88.76 43.59
CA TYR A 859 28.63 88.96 42.41
C TYR A 859 27.47 89.92 42.65
N THR A 860 26.97 90.02 43.88
CA THR A 860 25.78 90.83 44.22
C THR A 860 26.13 92.25 44.68
N ALA A 861 27.31 92.49 45.26
CA ALA A 861 27.71 93.81 45.77
C ALA A 861 27.68 94.92 44.71
N TRP A 862 28.26 94.69 43.52
CA TRP A 862 28.24 95.68 42.43
C TRP A 862 26.87 95.82 41.76
N ILE A 863 26.06 94.76 41.79
CA ILE A 863 24.67 94.77 41.29
C ILE A 863 23.78 95.61 42.23
N ASN A 864 23.98 95.48 43.54
CA ASN A 864 23.27 96.25 44.57
C ASN A 864 23.69 97.73 44.56
N ALA A 865 24.96 98.05 44.27
CA ALA A 865 25.42 99.43 44.08
C ALA A 865 24.75 100.17 42.90
N LEU A 866 24.18 99.42 41.94
CA LEU A 866 23.41 99.93 40.81
C LEU A 866 21.89 99.83 41.01
N SER A 867 21.41 99.42 42.19
CA SER A 867 19.99 99.19 42.49
C SER A 867 19.21 100.50 42.72
N TRP A 868 19.07 101.29 41.66
CA TRP A 868 18.39 102.59 41.70
C TRP A 868 16.84 102.63 41.80
N PRO A 869 16.04 101.53 41.95
CA PRO A 869 14.59 101.67 42.24
C PRO A 869 14.24 101.89 43.72
N ASN A 870 15.07 101.50 44.69
CA ASN A 870 14.70 101.47 46.12
C ASN A 870 14.56 102.87 46.79
N PHE A 871 14.85 103.95 46.04
CA PHE A 871 14.66 105.33 46.50
C PHE A 871 13.18 105.76 46.59
N LEU A 872 12.26 105.03 45.94
CA LEU A 872 10.83 105.35 46.01
C LEU A 872 10.11 104.54 47.10
N ASP A 873 10.44 103.26 47.26
CA ASP A 873 9.83 102.39 48.29
C ASP A 873 10.20 102.81 49.74
N SER A 874 11.11 103.78 49.91
CA SER A 874 11.46 104.43 51.19
C SER A 874 10.74 105.78 51.44
N ILE A 875 9.92 106.25 50.49
CA ILE A 875 9.13 107.50 50.58
C ILE A 875 7.62 107.20 50.60
N PHE A 876 7.22 105.99 50.22
CA PHE A 876 5.82 105.53 50.22
C PHE A 876 5.60 104.38 51.22
N LEU A 877 4.35 104.12 51.59
CA LEU A 877 3.97 102.90 52.31
C LEU A 877 4.30 101.66 51.44
N PRO A 878 4.54 100.48 52.04
CA PRO A 878 4.71 99.23 51.28
C PRO A 878 3.55 99.02 50.32
N THR A 879 3.83 98.58 49.08
CA THR A 879 2.79 98.44 48.05
C THR A 879 1.69 97.46 48.44
N GLU A 880 2.01 96.49 49.30
CA GLU A 880 1.10 95.50 49.87
C GLU A 880 0.01 96.11 50.77
N CYS A 881 0.22 97.30 51.33
CA CYS A 881 -0.78 98.01 52.15
C CYS A 881 -1.84 98.78 51.34
N TYR A 882 -1.71 98.89 50.00
CA TYR A 882 -2.70 99.60 49.18
C TYR A 882 -3.85 98.66 48.80
N GLY A 883 -4.82 98.55 49.72
CA GLY A 883 -5.97 97.65 49.61
C GLY A 883 -6.70 97.69 48.26
N GLY A 884 -6.80 96.52 47.63
CA GLY A 884 -7.48 96.32 46.34
C GLY A 884 -7.25 94.95 45.70
N GLY A 885 -6.73 93.98 46.47
CA GLY A 885 -6.36 92.65 45.99
C GLY A 885 -5.24 92.65 44.93
N TYR A 886 -4.94 91.45 44.45
CA TYR A 886 -3.96 91.14 43.41
C TYR A 886 -4.06 92.07 42.19
N PHE A 887 -5.28 92.31 41.71
CA PHE A 887 -5.53 93.02 40.45
C PHE A 887 -5.24 94.53 40.54
N ALA A 888 -5.53 95.19 41.66
CA ALA A 888 -5.21 96.62 41.84
C ALA A 888 -3.71 96.87 42.02
N LEU A 889 -3.00 95.94 42.66
CA LEU A 889 -1.54 95.96 42.78
C LEU A 889 -0.88 95.88 41.38
N LEU A 890 -1.40 95.01 40.51
CA LEU A 890 -0.94 94.87 39.12
C LEU A 890 -1.18 96.14 38.28
N ILE A 891 -2.35 96.79 38.43
CA ILE A 891 -2.71 98.01 37.70
C ILE A 891 -1.90 99.22 38.16
N SER A 892 -1.74 99.41 39.47
CA SER A 892 -1.00 100.57 40.02
C SER A 892 0.48 100.55 39.63
N THR A 893 1.13 99.37 39.66
CA THR A 893 2.54 99.19 39.29
C THR A 893 2.80 99.31 37.79
N THR A 894 1.81 99.03 36.93
CA THR A 894 1.96 99.11 35.45
C THR A 894 1.65 100.49 34.85
N LEU A 895 0.76 101.28 35.46
CA LEU A 895 0.34 102.58 34.90
C LEU A 895 1.31 103.75 35.20
N TRP A 896 1.98 103.76 36.34
CA TRP A 896 2.85 104.89 36.73
C TRP A 896 3.97 105.24 35.72
N PRO A 897 4.69 104.26 35.12
CA PRO A 897 5.72 104.58 34.12
C PRO A 897 5.15 105.20 32.84
N ILE A 898 3.93 104.80 32.45
CA ILE A 898 3.23 105.33 31.28
C ILE A 898 2.91 106.81 31.48
N VAL A 899 2.47 107.20 32.68
CA VAL A 899 2.23 108.61 33.06
C VAL A 899 3.51 109.45 32.93
N LEU A 900 4.65 108.98 33.45
CA LEU A 900 5.93 109.69 33.34
C LEU A 900 6.39 109.89 31.89
N ILE A 901 6.19 108.88 31.03
CA ILE A 901 6.50 108.98 29.60
C ILE A 901 5.61 110.04 28.93
N PHE A 902 4.31 110.06 29.22
CA PHE A 902 3.39 111.07 28.69
C PHE A 902 3.74 112.50 29.14
N VAL A 903 4.04 112.71 30.42
CA VAL A 903 4.42 114.04 30.95
C VAL A 903 5.66 114.58 30.22
N MET A 904 6.70 113.76 30.06
CA MET A 904 7.93 114.14 29.34
C MET A 904 7.70 114.37 27.84
N PHE A 905 6.82 113.57 27.21
CA PHE A 905 6.45 113.74 25.81
C PHE A 905 5.69 115.06 25.56
N PHE A 906 4.68 115.38 26.39
CA PHE A 906 3.95 116.63 26.25
C PHE A 906 4.82 117.86 26.58
N ALA A 907 5.68 117.79 27.61
CA ALA A 907 6.61 118.87 27.94
C ALA A 907 7.58 119.19 26.78
N SER A 908 8.11 118.17 26.11
CA SER A 908 9.04 118.34 24.98
C SER A 908 8.35 118.83 23.69
N VAL A 909 7.13 118.37 23.42
CA VAL A 909 6.28 118.92 22.33
C VAL A 909 5.93 120.38 22.58
N ALA A 910 5.51 120.73 23.81
CA ALA A 910 5.17 122.11 24.19
C ALA A 910 6.36 123.06 24.03
N TRP A 911 7.56 122.63 24.42
CA TRP A 911 8.79 123.40 24.29
C TRP A 911 9.13 123.76 22.82
N GLU A 912 9.10 122.80 21.91
CA GLU A 912 9.40 123.04 20.49
C GLU A 912 8.29 123.86 19.79
N CYS A 913 7.02 123.69 20.16
CA CYS A 913 5.93 124.54 19.72
C CYS A 913 6.13 126.01 20.13
N ALA A 914 6.51 126.25 21.40
CA ALA A 914 6.82 127.59 21.90
C ALA A 914 8.05 128.21 21.18
N CYS A 915 9.12 127.43 20.97
CA CYS A 915 10.32 127.89 20.27
C CYS A 915 10.07 128.24 18.79
N LYS A 916 9.21 127.53 18.07
CA LYS A 916 8.85 127.86 16.67
C LYS A 916 7.96 129.10 16.58
N ALA A 917 6.96 129.22 17.45
CA ALA A 917 6.04 130.37 17.47
C ALA A 917 6.78 131.73 17.64
N PHE A 918 7.94 131.72 18.29
CA PHE A 918 8.73 132.93 18.57
C PHE A 918 9.66 133.36 17.42
N LYS A 919 9.86 132.54 16.38
CA LYS A 919 11.04 132.70 15.47
C LYS A 919 10.76 133.13 14.03
N GLN A 920 9.51 133.15 13.55
CA GLN A 920 9.15 133.73 12.26
C GLN A 920 7.74 134.31 12.28
N ARG A 921 7.60 135.55 11.80
CA ARG A 921 6.40 136.39 12.01
C ARG A 921 5.35 136.29 10.88
N GLN A 922 5.32 135.17 10.17
CA GLN A 922 4.37 134.95 9.07
C GLN A 922 3.90 133.49 9.04
N GLN A 923 2.62 133.32 9.35
CA GLN A 923 1.70 132.20 9.10
C GLN A 923 2.33 130.84 8.67
N SER A 924 2.87 130.07 9.64
CA SER A 924 3.13 128.63 9.48
C SER A 924 2.31 127.82 10.49
N SER A 925 1.89 126.61 10.10
CA SER A 925 0.91 125.81 10.84
C SER A 925 1.52 125.18 12.10
N TRP A 926 0.81 125.27 13.24
CA TRP A 926 1.18 124.61 14.51
C TRP A 926 1.44 123.10 14.34
N ARG A 927 0.79 122.46 13.34
CA ARG A 927 1.01 121.05 12.98
C ARG A 927 2.48 120.73 12.68
N GLU A 928 3.22 121.60 11.98
CA GLU A 928 4.64 121.40 11.70
C GLU A 928 5.54 121.60 12.91
N GLY A 929 5.06 122.31 13.95
CA GLY A 929 5.72 122.41 15.25
C GLY A 929 5.56 121.11 16.03
N ALA A 930 4.31 120.65 16.15
CA ALA A 930 3.98 119.42 16.84
C ALA A 930 4.70 118.20 16.22
N VAL A 931 4.67 118.03 14.90
CA VAL A 931 5.33 116.89 14.21
C VAL A 931 6.84 116.84 14.49
N LEU A 932 7.54 117.99 14.49
CA LEU A 932 8.98 118.02 14.77
C LEU A 932 9.28 117.78 16.26
N GLY A 933 8.41 118.25 17.17
CA GLY A 933 8.49 117.96 18.60
C GLY A 933 8.33 116.47 18.88
N ILE A 934 7.28 115.85 18.31
CA ILE A 934 7.01 114.40 18.41
C ILE A 934 8.21 113.60 17.90
N ALA A 935 8.74 113.92 16.71
CA ALA A 935 9.88 113.23 16.11
C ALA A 935 11.18 113.34 16.95
N ARG A 936 11.32 114.38 17.78
CA ARG A 936 12.47 114.55 18.70
C ARG A 936 12.23 113.95 20.09
N ALA A 937 10.98 113.88 20.55
CA ALA A 937 10.61 113.27 21.81
C ALA A 937 10.65 111.73 21.74
N LEU A 938 10.30 111.15 20.59
CA LEU A 938 10.13 109.72 20.40
C LEU A 938 11.35 108.86 20.82
N PRO A 939 12.62 109.21 20.49
CA PRO A 939 13.77 108.41 20.91
C PRO A 939 13.99 108.39 22.42
N SER A 940 13.67 109.50 23.12
CA SER A 940 13.77 109.61 24.57
C SER A 940 12.63 108.86 25.26
N ALA A 941 11.40 108.96 24.73
CA ALA A 941 10.25 108.19 25.20
C ALA A 941 10.48 106.68 25.04
N LEU A 942 11.02 106.24 23.89
CA LEU A 942 11.38 104.83 23.62
C LEU A 942 12.59 104.32 24.44
N PHE A 943 13.43 105.22 24.96
CA PHE A 943 14.49 104.84 25.90
C PHE A 943 13.92 104.70 27.32
N LEU A 944 13.08 105.63 27.76
CA LEU A 944 12.39 105.55 29.05
C LEU A 944 11.45 104.35 29.12
N SER A 945 10.69 104.05 28.07
CA SER A 945 9.86 102.83 28.03
C SER A 945 10.69 101.56 28.16
N PHE A 946 11.86 101.49 27.50
CA PHE A 946 12.77 100.35 27.62
C PHE A 946 13.29 100.16 29.07
N LEU A 947 13.59 101.25 29.78
CA LEU A 947 13.98 101.18 31.19
C LEU A 947 12.84 100.67 32.09
N CYS A 948 11.60 101.09 31.82
CA CYS A 948 10.45 100.80 32.68
C CYS A 948 9.79 99.44 32.41
N ILE A 949 9.79 98.94 31.17
CA ILE A 949 9.09 97.69 30.79
C ILE A 949 9.56 96.48 31.62
N ILE A 950 10.88 96.36 31.87
CA ILE A 950 11.41 95.20 32.62
C ILE A 950 11.24 95.36 34.15
N SER A 951 11.15 96.59 34.65
CA SER A 951 10.75 96.85 36.05
C SER A 951 9.28 96.48 36.29
N ALA A 952 8.41 96.70 35.29
CA ALA A 952 7.03 96.22 35.34
C ALA A 952 6.97 94.69 35.25
N SER A 953 7.66 94.06 34.28
CA SER A 953 7.60 92.61 34.11
C SER A 953 8.16 91.84 35.31
N THR A 954 9.24 92.30 35.96
CA THR A 954 9.77 91.66 37.17
C THR A 954 8.80 91.72 38.35
N ARG A 955 8.05 92.81 38.52
CA ARG A 955 6.97 92.89 39.53
C ARG A 955 5.78 91.99 39.14
N VAL A 956 5.42 91.88 37.86
CA VAL A 956 4.38 90.95 37.37
C VAL A 956 4.76 89.47 37.58
N PHE A 957 6.00 89.06 37.29
CA PHE A 957 6.42 87.66 37.45
C PHE A 957 6.48 87.18 38.91
N LYS A 958 6.88 88.05 39.85
CA LYS A 958 6.80 87.75 41.29
C LYS A 958 5.37 87.50 41.75
N VAL A 959 4.42 88.18 41.11
CA VAL A 959 2.99 88.13 41.42
C VAL A 959 2.35 86.89 40.78
N SER A 960 2.70 86.54 39.53
CA SER A 960 2.19 85.34 38.85
C SER A 960 2.66 84.00 39.41
N GLN A 961 3.72 83.96 40.23
CA GLN A 961 4.15 82.70 40.88
C GLN A 961 3.16 82.20 41.95
N ALA A 962 2.22 83.02 42.40
CA ALA A 962 1.15 82.60 43.31
C ALA A 962 0.06 81.76 42.60
N GLU A 963 -0.32 82.09 41.36
CA GLU A 963 -1.39 81.39 40.61
C GLU A 963 -0.97 80.03 40.03
N HIS A 964 0.33 79.75 39.95
CA HIS A 964 0.81 78.54 39.26
C HIS A 964 0.65 77.23 40.04
N LEU A 965 0.20 77.29 41.31
CA LEU A 965 -0.18 76.11 42.10
C LEU A 965 -1.66 75.72 41.91
N ASP A 966 -2.58 76.68 41.75
CA ASP A 966 -4.02 76.40 41.58
C ASP A 966 -4.38 75.84 40.19
N SER A 967 -3.47 75.92 39.22
CA SER A 967 -3.73 75.51 37.83
C SER A 967 -3.43 74.02 37.55
N CYS A 968 -2.82 73.28 38.48
CA CYS A 968 -2.47 71.87 38.31
C CYS A 968 -3.53 70.88 38.83
N THR A 969 -4.64 71.36 39.39
CA THR A 969 -5.71 70.54 39.99
C THR A 969 -6.88 70.25 39.04
N LEU A 970 -6.74 70.53 37.74
CA LEU A 970 -7.81 70.35 36.73
C LEU A 970 -7.44 69.48 35.50
N SER A 971 -6.32 68.76 35.53
CA SER A 971 -6.06 67.69 34.54
C SER A 971 -5.14 66.56 35.03
N THR A 972 -5.62 65.78 35.98
CA THR A 972 -5.32 64.34 36.14
C THR A 972 -6.52 63.68 36.81
#